data_AF-A0A2D8RBN5-F1
#
_entry.id   AF-A0A2D8RBN5-F1
#
_cell.length_a   1.000
_cell.length_b   1.000
_cell.length_c   1.000
_cell.angle_alpha   90.00
_cell.angle_beta   90.00
_cell.angle_gamma   90.00
#
_symmetry.space_group_name_H-M   'P 1'
#
loop_
_entity.id
_entity.type
_entity.pdbx_description
1 polymer ?
#
loop_
_entity_poly.entity_id
_entity_poly.type
_entity_poly.pdbx_seq_one_letter_code
_entity_poly.pdbx_strand_id
1 'polypeptide(L)'
;MVVQTLDRVSRKHRFSPLIVKLCILVQCTFVAQLSHAALQSGQVYAVVNAGSGLGIDTAGASMNNGAILQQWGTGAGAHQQVIARATGNGLWTLELRHSGKLIDVNGAATWPGAPVIQWAANGQANQQWQITETVTGRYRVASANSGQVLSVAQNATRSGAALVQDYDFGNDFQRWDFRLLKGYVNPASNTAASGQVYRLENVGSGKSLDVAGASTANRANVQQWGYGGGIHQQFVLRQTSYGDWNIEAQHSGSMLDVAGNSTDDGGNIHQHSANGYSNQRWQFNRLSDGTYQIRSVRSGHLLSPQFFQTGSGTSVVQAADVGSPFQRWRLSTIEFAADNGSDGFAAQPGRDGLRTTTGGGQSNPWRVYNCQDLKQALTSPYPQVVQIPDNVTIDCRTAPRDQVACPIDCGYSDPGKTFYRVPVGSQTCTSLGSVSNATVTRSRNETGIHLESNKTLIGGRNSKVRGASFNLNGRSNIIIRNLEIWDVNPGLIEAGDGIGLDNSTHVWIDHVRLGLISDGYIDVRNSENVTLSWNHLDGRNPAVCGSQHHYTALVSESQVTLHHNYWDEVSGRNPKLTGSRTRAHLFNNYWRNVTYFSISASGGAQARVEGNFFENSSRPHWNENFSAFIEAPQNSNIYVLRSAEEKQNKDAWGSVFADLKMYAYKVDDASRIPTAVSQGAGPR
;
A
#
# COMPACT_ATOMS: atom_id res chain seq x y z
N MET A 1 63.40 50.74 1.79
CA MET A 1 63.09 51.99 2.53
C MET A 1 62.04 51.62 3.57
N VAL A 2 62.49 51.48 4.83
CA VAL A 2 61.78 51.55 6.13
C VAL A 2 60.51 50.68 6.28
N VAL A 3 60.50 49.51 6.95
CA VAL A 3 60.66 49.21 8.40
C VAL A 3 59.40 49.54 9.23
N GLN A 4 58.77 48.46 9.76
CA GLN A 4 58.07 48.35 11.07
C GLN A 4 56.83 49.25 11.30
N THR A 5 55.84 48.99 12.16
CA THR A 5 55.47 47.97 13.16
C THR A 5 54.15 48.44 13.77
N LEU A 6 53.34 47.50 14.31
CA LEU A 6 52.53 47.61 15.55
C LEU A 6 51.45 48.73 15.57
N ASP A 7 50.30 48.64 16.23
CA ASP A 7 49.76 47.68 17.17
C ASP A 7 48.23 47.83 17.19
N ARG A 8 47.57 46.71 17.50
CA ARG A 8 46.34 46.54 18.28
C ARG A 8 45.28 47.67 18.42
N VAL A 9 44.06 47.24 18.10
CA VAL A 9 42.86 47.13 18.98
C VAL A 9 41.65 48.03 18.69
N SER A 10 40.54 47.31 18.44
CA SER A 10 39.17 47.51 18.95
C SER A 10 38.09 48.14 18.07
N ARG A 11 37.15 47.23 17.72
CA ARG A 11 35.66 47.35 17.71
C ARG A 11 35.04 48.07 16.50
N LYS A 12 34.37 47.30 15.62
CA LYS A 12 32.91 46.94 15.63
C LYS A 12 32.04 48.19 15.37
N HIS A 13 31.08 48.26 14.44
CA HIS A 13 30.36 47.28 13.63
C HIS A 13 29.70 47.97 12.40
N ARG A 14 29.66 47.23 11.28
CA ARG A 14 28.62 47.05 10.23
C ARG A 14 27.72 48.21 9.77
N PHE A 15 27.63 48.31 8.43
CA PHE A 15 26.42 48.67 7.66
C PHE A 15 26.28 47.71 6.45
N SER A 16 25.03 47.33 6.12
CA SER A 16 24.56 46.79 4.81
C SER A 16 24.33 47.96 3.81
N PRO A 17 23.83 47.84 2.54
CA PRO A 17 23.25 46.71 1.77
C PRO A 17 23.58 46.64 0.23
N LEU A 18 22.98 45.63 -0.42
CA LEU A 18 22.68 45.27 -1.85
C LEU A 18 22.90 46.26 -3.04
N ILE A 19 23.32 45.72 -4.23
CA ILE A 19 22.65 45.78 -5.57
C ILE A 19 23.44 45.01 -6.70
N VAL A 20 22.78 43.99 -7.30
CA VAL A 20 22.55 43.59 -8.73
C VAL A 20 23.68 43.34 -9.80
N LYS A 21 23.69 42.06 -10.29
CA LYS A 21 23.93 41.41 -11.63
C LYS A 21 25.21 41.64 -12.48
N LEU A 22 25.89 40.53 -12.86
CA LEU A 22 25.86 39.93 -14.23
C LEU A 22 26.43 38.49 -14.22
N CYS A 23 26.02 37.67 -15.20
CA CYS A 23 26.03 36.20 -15.26
C CYS A 23 26.97 35.68 -16.37
N ILE A 24 27.81 34.65 -16.15
CA ILE A 24 28.26 33.68 -17.19
C ILE A 24 28.44 32.26 -16.58
N LEU A 25 27.84 31.30 -17.29
CA LEU A 25 27.81 29.84 -17.22
C LEU A 25 28.94 29.07 -16.46
N VAL A 26 28.50 28.20 -15.55
CA VAL A 26 28.98 26.80 -15.47
C VAL A 26 27.75 25.91 -15.37
N GLN A 27 27.58 24.99 -16.31
CA GLN A 27 26.57 23.92 -16.25
C GLN A 27 26.86 23.05 -15.02
N CYS A 28 26.08 23.23 -13.95
CA CYS A 28 25.98 22.26 -12.88
C CYS A 28 24.79 21.35 -13.19
N THR A 29 25.06 20.19 -13.78
CA THR A 29 24.12 19.07 -13.82
C THR A 29 23.76 18.70 -12.39
N PHE A 30 22.57 19.08 -11.94
CA PHE A 30 21.96 18.51 -10.74
C PHE A 30 21.63 17.05 -11.03
N VAL A 31 22.49 16.14 -10.57
CA VAL A 31 22.11 14.73 -10.41
C VAL A 31 21.06 14.70 -9.31
N ALA A 32 19.85 14.24 -9.65
CA ALA A 32 18.80 13.99 -8.68
C ALA A 32 19.31 12.96 -7.65
N GLN A 33 19.57 13.41 -6.42
CA GLN A 33 19.92 12.52 -5.32
C GLN A 33 18.64 11.78 -4.91
N LEU A 34 18.59 10.48 -5.18
CA LEU A 34 17.58 9.56 -4.67
C LEU A 34 17.62 9.60 -3.13
N SER A 35 16.50 9.91 -2.50
CA SER A 35 16.31 9.76 -1.06
C SER A 35 16.46 8.28 -0.67
N HIS A 36 17.52 7.91 0.05
CA HIS A 36 17.73 6.56 0.56
C HIS A 36 16.97 6.40 1.89
N ALA A 37 16.08 5.42 1.98
CA ALA A 37 15.39 5.06 3.22
C ALA A 37 16.35 4.31 4.17
N ALA A 38 16.17 4.46 5.48
CA ALA A 38 16.92 3.70 6.48
C ALA A 38 16.74 2.18 6.28
N LEU A 39 17.77 1.39 6.64
CA LEU A 39 17.75 -0.07 6.54
C LEU A 39 16.53 -0.66 7.29
N GLN A 40 15.70 -1.38 6.57
CA GLN A 40 14.49 -2.04 7.07
C GLN A 40 14.77 -3.52 7.35
N SER A 41 14.39 -3.98 8.56
CA SER A 41 14.51 -5.38 8.96
C SER A 41 13.60 -6.30 8.13
N GLY A 42 14.12 -7.47 7.76
CA GLY A 42 13.41 -8.49 7.00
C GLY A 42 13.37 -8.22 5.49
N GLN A 43 13.87 -7.08 5.03
CA GLN A 43 13.90 -6.73 3.61
C GLN A 43 15.12 -7.30 2.89
N VAL A 44 15.04 -7.34 1.56
CA VAL A 44 16.09 -7.87 0.69
C VAL A 44 16.79 -6.76 -0.07
N TYR A 45 18.11 -6.85 -0.09
CA TYR A 45 19.01 -5.84 -0.61
C TYR A 45 19.96 -6.44 -1.63
N ALA A 46 20.29 -5.65 -2.65
CA ALA A 46 21.59 -5.76 -3.29
C ALA A 46 22.57 -4.93 -2.44
N VAL A 47 23.59 -5.59 -1.88
CA VAL A 47 24.59 -4.93 -1.02
C VAL A 47 25.81 -4.63 -1.87
N VAL A 48 25.98 -3.37 -2.24
CA VAL A 48 26.92 -2.92 -3.27
C VAL A 48 28.07 -2.17 -2.64
N ASN A 49 29.31 -2.55 -2.97
CA ASN A 49 30.49 -1.85 -2.47
C ASN A 49 30.59 -0.45 -3.09
N ALA A 50 30.82 0.56 -2.28
CA ALA A 50 30.85 1.95 -2.74
C ALA A 50 32.10 2.29 -3.57
N GLY A 51 33.20 1.56 -3.38
CA GLY A 51 34.45 1.77 -4.12
C GLY A 51 34.48 1.12 -5.51
N SER A 52 33.87 -0.06 -5.65
CA SER A 52 33.88 -0.82 -6.92
C SER A 52 32.56 -0.79 -7.69
N GLY A 53 31.43 -0.49 -7.04
CA GLY A 53 30.09 -0.62 -7.62
C GLY A 53 29.61 -2.07 -7.80
N LEU A 54 30.38 -3.05 -7.31
CA LEU A 54 30.08 -4.49 -7.40
C LEU A 54 29.32 -4.95 -6.15
N GLY A 55 28.44 -5.95 -6.31
CA GLY A 55 27.60 -6.50 -5.24
C GLY A 55 28.28 -7.64 -4.50
N ILE A 56 27.88 -7.88 -3.25
CA ILE A 56 28.20 -9.12 -2.52
C ILE A 56 27.68 -10.30 -3.34
N ASP A 57 28.52 -11.32 -3.49
CA ASP A 57 28.29 -12.50 -4.31
C ASP A 57 28.83 -13.73 -3.59
N THR A 58 28.08 -14.83 -3.65
CA THR A 58 28.59 -16.13 -3.23
C THR A 58 29.29 -16.81 -4.39
N ALA A 59 30.58 -17.11 -4.24
CA ALA A 59 31.37 -17.72 -5.31
C ALA A 59 30.72 -18.99 -5.87
N GLY A 60 30.47 -18.99 -7.18
CA GLY A 60 29.82 -20.09 -7.90
C GLY A 60 28.38 -20.38 -7.47
N ALA A 61 27.71 -19.43 -6.79
CA ALA A 61 26.40 -19.64 -6.16
C ALA A 61 26.35 -20.88 -5.24
N SER A 62 27.50 -21.25 -4.64
CA SER A 62 27.64 -22.45 -3.83
C SER A 62 26.63 -22.48 -2.68
N MET A 63 26.15 -23.67 -2.32
CA MET A 63 25.24 -23.87 -1.18
C MET A 63 25.96 -24.37 0.07
N ASN A 64 27.27 -24.59 0.01
CA ASN A 64 28.05 -25.21 1.07
C ASN A 64 28.45 -24.20 2.15
N ASN A 65 28.53 -24.66 3.40
CA ASN A 65 29.25 -23.94 4.46
C ASN A 65 30.72 -23.73 4.04
N GLY A 66 31.29 -22.56 4.33
CA GLY A 66 32.69 -22.26 3.98
C GLY A 66 32.90 -21.71 2.58
N ALA A 67 31.84 -21.59 1.76
CA ALA A 67 31.96 -20.93 0.47
C ALA A 67 32.28 -19.44 0.67
N ILE A 68 33.31 -18.98 -0.06
CA ILE A 68 33.82 -17.62 0.00
C ILE A 68 32.77 -16.63 -0.52
N LEU A 69 32.61 -15.52 0.21
CA LEU A 69 31.96 -14.34 -0.35
C LEU A 69 32.97 -13.48 -1.07
N GLN A 70 32.57 -13.02 -2.24
CA GLN A 70 33.34 -12.18 -3.13
C GLN A 70 32.47 -10.99 -3.56
N GLN A 71 33.05 -10.07 -4.31
CA GLN A 71 32.26 -9.08 -5.05
C GLN A 71 32.14 -9.50 -6.53
N TRP A 72 30.99 -9.22 -7.15
CA TRP A 72 30.75 -9.49 -8.57
C TRP A 72 29.79 -8.47 -9.18
N GLY A 73 29.67 -8.45 -10.51
CA GLY A 73 28.68 -7.62 -11.22
C GLY A 73 27.27 -7.82 -10.66
N THR A 74 26.51 -6.73 -10.53
CA THR A 74 25.18 -6.71 -9.91
C THR A 74 24.11 -7.26 -10.86
N GLY A 75 23.80 -8.55 -10.72
CA GLY A 75 22.72 -9.24 -11.43
C GLY A 75 21.49 -9.49 -10.56
N ALA A 76 20.46 -10.09 -11.14
CA ALA A 76 19.22 -10.46 -10.43
C ALA A 76 19.28 -11.84 -9.74
N GLY A 77 20.46 -12.49 -9.69
CA GLY A 77 20.63 -13.82 -9.12
C GLY A 77 20.49 -13.83 -7.59
N ALA A 78 19.82 -14.83 -7.04
CA ALA A 78 19.58 -14.93 -5.59
C ALA A 78 20.87 -15.04 -4.74
N HIS A 79 21.99 -15.47 -5.33
CA HIS A 79 23.30 -15.57 -4.66
C HIS A 79 24.01 -14.21 -4.48
N GLN A 80 23.37 -13.13 -4.98
CA GLN A 80 23.80 -11.74 -4.85
C GLN A 80 22.81 -10.90 -4.03
N GLN A 81 21.85 -11.55 -3.38
CA GLN A 81 20.77 -10.89 -2.65
C GLN A 81 20.85 -11.23 -1.18
N VAL A 82 20.80 -10.20 -0.33
CA VAL A 82 21.00 -10.31 1.11
C VAL A 82 19.74 -9.87 1.84
N ILE A 83 19.24 -10.72 2.73
CA ILE A 83 18.16 -10.37 3.66
C ILE A 83 18.82 -9.80 4.92
N ALA A 84 18.52 -8.55 5.28
CA ALA A 84 19.03 -7.94 6.51
C ALA A 84 17.99 -8.07 7.63
N ARG A 85 18.32 -8.72 8.74
CA ARG A 85 17.40 -8.93 9.87
C ARG A 85 17.96 -8.33 11.15
N ALA A 86 17.21 -7.43 11.76
CA ALA A 86 17.55 -6.90 13.08
C ALA A 86 17.35 -7.98 14.14
N THR A 87 18.31 -8.12 15.06
CA THR A 87 18.27 -9.11 16.16
C THR A 87 17.58 -8.59 17.42
N GLY A 88 17.08 -7.35 17.40
CA GLY A 88 16.37 -6.71 18.52
C GLY A 88 17.27 -6.05 19.59
N ASN A 89 18.59 -6.29 19.54
CA ASN A 89 19.59 -5.69 20.45
C ASN A 89 20.52 -4.68 19.74
N GLY A 90 20.09 -4.11 18.61
CA GLY A 90 20.88 -3.16 17.81
C GLY A 90 21.89 -3.80 16.86
N LEU A 91 21.95 -5.13 16.79
CA LEU A 91 22.73 -5.89 15.80
C LEU A 91 21.85 -6.41 14.66
N TRP A 92 22.51 -6.94 13.64
CA TRP A 92 21.90 -7.45 12.42
C TRP A 92 22.52 -8.78 12.02
N THR A 93 21.72 -9.68 11.46
CA THR A 93 22.22 -10.78 10.63
C THR A 93 21.99 -10.46 9.16
N LEU A 94 22.90 -10.93 8.32
CA LEU A 94 22.85 -10.77 6.87
C LEU A 94 22.76 -12.16 6.25
N GLU A 95 21.61 -12.51 5.69
CA GLU A 95 21.30 -13.85 5.16
C GLU A 95 21.37 -13.84 3.63
N LEU A 96 22.10 -14.78 3.02
CA LEU A 96 22.17 -14.91 1.57
C LEU A 96 20.93 -15.63 1.05
N ARG A 97 20.17 -14.99 0.16
CA ARG A 97 18.84 -15.45 -0.28
C ARG A 97 18.87 -16.83 -0.92
N HIS A 98 19.91 -17.17 -1.69
CA HIS A 98 19.96 -18.47 -2.37
C HIS A 98 20.14 -19.65 -1.42
N SER A 99 20.86 -19.46 -0.31
CA SER A 99 21.27 -20.55 0.58
C SER A 99 20.64 -20.53 1.97
N GLY A 100 20.04 -19.40 2.38
CA GLY A 100 19.53 -19.17 3.74
C GLY A 100 20.63 -19.09 4.81
N LYS A 101 21.91 -19.03 4.40
CA LYS A 101 23.07 -18.98 5.30
C LYS A 101 23.47 -17.54 5.59
N LEU A 102 24.13 -17.34 6.73
CA LEU A 102 24.55 -16.01 7.16
C LEU A 102 25.94 -15.66 6.60
N ILE A 103 26.15 -14.38 6.35
CA ILE A 103 27.48 -13.78 6.17
C ILE A 103 28.22 -13.95 7.50
N ASP A 104 29.33 -14.68 7.45
CA ASP A 104 30.07 -15.21 8.60
C ASP A 104 31.55 -14.89 8.45
N VAL A 105 32.18 -14.36 9.50
CA VAL A 105 33.65 -14.28 9.57
C VAL A 105 34.20 -15.66 9.93
N ASN A 106 34.94 -16.26 9.00
CA ASN A 106 35.38 -17.65 9.08
C ASN A 106 36.10 -17.96 10.40
N GLY A 107 35.64 -19.00 11.10
CA GLY A 107 36.23 -19.48 12.34
C GLY A 107 36.16 -18.48 13.49
N ALA A 108 35.26 -17.50 13.44
CA ALA A 108 35.17 -16.39 14.39
C ALA A 108 36.50 -15.66 14.61
N ALA A 109 37.33 -15.60 13.56
CA ALA A 109 38.61 -14.92 13.60
C ALA A 109 38.47 -13.45 14.03
N THR A 110 39.49 -12.91 14.68
CA THR A 110 39.55 -11.51 15.11
C THR A 110 40.72 -10.72 14.50
N TRP A 111 41.47 -11.35 13.58
CA TRP A 111 42.60 -10.73 12.88
C TRP A 111 42.15 -10.11 11.53
N PRO A 112 42.79 -9.00 11.11
CA PRO A 112 42.48 -8.30 9.86
C PRO A 112 42.86 -9.11 8.61
N GLY A 113 41.99 -9.11 7.61
CA GLY A 113 42.09 -9.92 6.40
C GLY A 113 41.42 -11.30 6.51
N ALA A 114 40.76 -11.61 7.63
CA ALA A 114 40.09 -12.91 7.78
C ALA A 114 38.95 -13.06 6.74
N PRO A 115 38.85 -14.22 6.05
CA PRO A 115 37.84 -14.43 5.03
C PRO A 115 36.42 -14.32 5.56
N VAL A 116 35.56 -13.67 4.78
CA VAL A 116 34.11 -13.69 4.99
C VAL A 116 33.51 -14.74 4.07
N ILE A 117 32.71 -15.61 4.65
CA ILE A 117 32.12 -16.79 4.03
C ILE A 117 30.62 -16.80 4.28
N GLN A 118 29.93 -17.78 3.70
CA GLN A 118 28.62 -18.17 4.19
C GLN A 118 28.73 -19.35 5.17
N TRP A 119 27.91 -19.34 6.22
CA TRP A 119 27.77 -20.46 7.14
C TRP A 119 26.34 -20.56 7.68
N ALA A 120 25.91 -21.78 8.00
CA ALA A 120 24.62 -22.01 8.65
C ALA A 120 24.50 -21.19 9.96
N ALA A 121 23.32 -20.65 10.25
CA ALA A 121 23.11 -19.87 11.46
C ALA A 121 23.44 -20.70 12.71
N ASN A 122 24.34 -20.17 13.56
CA ASN A 122 24.78 -20.83 14.79
C ASN A 122 24.69 -19.92 16.03
N GLY A 123 24.19 -18.68 15.85
CA GLY A 123 23.97 -17.71 16.92
C GLY A 123 25.23 -17.00 17.43
N GLN A 124 26.41 -17.33 16.91
CA GLN A 124 27.67 -16.73 17.36
C GLN A 124 27.83 -15.28 16.86
N ALA A 125 28.68 -14.51 17.57
CA ALA A 125 28.88 -13.09 17.31
C ALA A 125 29.52 -12.80 15.94
N ASN A 126 30.23 -13.76 15.35
CA ASN A 126 30.86 -13.63 14.02
C ASN A 126 29.85 -13.71 12.85
N GLN A 127 28.57 -13.95 13.15
CA GLN A 127 27.44 -13.86 12.20
C GLN A 127 26.55 -12.63 12.44
N GLN A 128 26.91 -11.79 13.40
CA GLN A 128 26.16 -10.61 13.81
C GLN A 128 26.96 -9.35 13.50
N TRP A 129 26.26 -8.32 13.04
CA TRP A 129 26.87 -7.13 12.46
C TRP A 129 26.22 -5.88 13.05
N GLN A 130 27.05 -4.93 13.47
CA GLN A 130 26.62 -3.55 13.71
C GLN A 130 26.65 -2.80 12.38
N ILE A 131 25.48 -2.34 11.92
CA ILE A 131 25.34 -1.62 10.66
C ILE A 131 25.06 -0.14 10.96
N THR A 132 25.99 0.74 10.61
CA THR A 132 25.92 2.17 10.91
C THR A 132 25.99 2.97 9.62
N GLU A 133 25.03 3.85 9.39
CA GLU A 133 25.08 4.79 8.28
C GLU A 133 26.20 5.81 8.54
N THR A 134 27.09 5.99 7.55
CA THR A 134 28.27 6.88 7.66
C THR A 134 28.02 8.21 6.96
N VAL A 135 27.39 8.16 5.79
CA VAL A 135 26.81 9.28 5.03
C VAL A 135 25.55 8.74 4.35
N THR A 136 24.63 9.61 3.95
CA THR A 136 23.33 9.22 3.37
C THR A 136 23.47 8.10 2.33
N GLY A 137 22.91 6.93 2.62
CA GLY A 137 22.91 5.75 1.74
C GLY A 137 24.18 4.88 1.76
N ARG A 138 25.19 5.18 2.60
CA ARG A 138 26.42 4.38 2.74
C ARG A 138 26.61 3.87 4.16
N TYR A 139 26.74 2.55 4.30
CA TYR A 139 26.82 1.85 5.57
C TYR A 139 28.20 1.27 5.85
N ARG A 140 28.63 1.41 7.09
CA ARG A 140 29.71 0.63 7.72
C ARG A 140 29.08 -0.63 8.32
N VAL A 141 29.65 -1.79 8.04
CA VAL A 141 29.17 -3.10 8.52
C VAL A 141 30.27 -3.72 9.37
N ALA A 142 30.13 -3.69 10.69
CA ALA A 142 31.16 -4.15 11.62
C ALA A 142 30.77 -5.44 12.35
N SER A 143 31.69 -6.39 12.40
CA SER A 143 31.50 -7.67 13.10
C SER A 143 31.30 -7.43 14.59
N ALA A 144 30.23 -7.99 15.17
CA ALA A 144 29.98 -7.92 16.60
C ALA A 144 31.02 -8.71 17.42
N ASN A 145 31.77 -9.62 16.79
CA ASN A 145 32.83 -10.39 17.43
C ASN A 145 34.15 -9.62 17.56
N SER A 146 34.58 -8.95 16.50
CA SER A 146 35.93 -8.34 16.41
C SER A 146 35.93 -6.81 16.38
N GLY A 147 34.79 -6.17 16.09
CA GLY A 147 34.67 -4.74 15.82
C GLY A 147 35.20 -4.29 14.45
N GLN A 148 35.85 -5.19 13.70
CA GLN A 148 36.38 -4.95 12.37
C GLN A 148 35.28 -4.90 11.30
N VAL A 149 35.55 -4.26 10.17
CA VAL A 149 34.54 -3.95 9.15
C VAL A 149 34.63 -4.86 7.94
N LEU A 150 33.46 -5.23 7.41
CA LEU A 150 33.33 -5.92 6.13
C LEU A 150 33.96 -5.08 5.01
N SER A 151 34.96 -5.65 4.37
CA SER A 151 35.86 -4.97 3.44
C SER A 151 36.09 -5.83 2.20
N VAL A 152 36.36 -5.18 1.07
CA VAL A 152 36.90 -5.87 -0.11
C VAL A 152 38.41 -6.00 0.05
N ALA A 153 38.94 -7.22 -0.11
CA ALA A 153 40.36 -7.49 0.07
C ALA A 153 41.22 -6.61 -0.86
N GLN A 154 42.24 -5.97 -0.28
CA GLN A 154 43.24 -5.15 -1.00
C GLN A 154 42.64 -4.01 -1.84
N ASN A 155 41.44 -3.50 -1.49
CA ASN A 155 40.75 -2.45 -2.26
C ASN A 155 40.60 -2.81 -3.76
N ALA A 156 40.44 -4.10 -4.06
CA ALA A 156 40.28 -4.54 -5.43
C ALA A 156 38.95 -4.04 -6.02
N THR A 157 38.93 -3.68 -7.30
CA THR A 157 37.71 -3.27 -8.02
C THR A 157 37.22 -4.30 -9.04
N ARG A 158 37.92 -5.45 -9.15
CA ARG A 158 37.57 -6.54 -10.07
C ARG A 158 36.51 -7.47 -9.47
N SER A 159 35.69 -8.06 -10.34
CA SER A 159 34.83 -9.20 -10.00
C SER A 159 35.68 -10.38 -9.54
N GLY A 160 35.20 -11.11 -8.55
CA GLY A 160 35.90 -12.25 -7.94
C GLY A 160 36.87 -11.88 -6.81
N ALA A 161 36.99 -10.61 -6.44
CA ALA A 161 37.78 -10.23 -5.26
C ALA A 161 37.04 -10.66 -3.98
N ALA A 162 37.76 -11.30 -3.05
CA ALA A 162 37.20 -11.81 -1.81
C ALA A 162 36.77 -10.70 -0.85
N LEU A 163 35.74 -11.00 -0.05
CA LEU A 163 35.36 -10.22 1.11
C LEU A 163 36.11 -10.70 2.34
N VAL A 164 36.56 -9.75 3.15
CA VAL A 164 37.29 -9.98 4.40
C VAL A 164 36.73 -9.07 5.49
N GLN A 165 37.06 -9.32 6.75
CA GLN A 165 37.02 -8.26 7.76
C GLN A 165 38.38 -7.56 7.81
N ASP A 166 38.42 -6.26 8.08
CA ASP A 166 39.67 -5.51 8.25
C ASP A 166 39.49 -4.32 9.21
N TYR A 167 40.58 -3.64 9.59
CA TYR A 167 40.53 -2.37 10.31
C TYR A 167 39.72 -1.34 9.53
N ASP A 168 38.96 -0.47 10.21
CA ASP A 168 38.20 0.59 9.54
C ASP A 168 39.12 1.77 9.19
N PHE A 169 39.47 1.89 7.93
CA PHE A 169 40.31 2.98 7.40
C PHE A 169 39.49 4.20 6.97
N GLY A 170 38.15 4.12 6.96
CA GLY A 170 37.32 5.25 6.53
C GLY A 170 36.93 5.26 5.05
N ASN A 171 37.40 4.29 4.26
CA ASN A 171 37.44 4.40 2.79
C ASN A 171 36.28 3.68 2.09
N ASP A 172 36.01 4.05 0.83
CA ASP A 172 34.85 3.56 0.05
C ASP A 172 34.80 2.04 -0.18
N PHE A 173 35.94 1.34 -0.17
CA PHE A 173 35.95 -0.13 -0.26
C PHE A 173 35.49 -0.84 1.01
N GLN A 174 35.22 -0.09 2.08
CA GLN A 174 34.68 -0.54 3.36
C GLN A 174 33.32 0.09 3.65
N ARG A 175 32.67 0.62 2.61
CA ARG A 175 31.34 1.22 2.66
C ARG A 175 30.42 0.51 1.68
N TRP A 176 29.19 0.27 2.13
CA TRP A 176 28.22 -0.56 1.41
C TRP A 176 26.92 0.21 1.20
N ASP A 177 26.41 0.18 -0.02
CA ASP A 177 25.10 0.68 -0.41
C ASP A 177 24.09 -0.48 -0.36
N PHE A 178 23.15 -0.39 0.58
CA PHE A 178 22.07 -1.36 0.74
C PHE A 178 20.90 -0.94 -0.14
N ARG A 179 20.89 -1.43 -1.38
CA ARG A 179 19.84 -1.11 -2.36
C ARG A 179 18.64 -2.01 -2.14
N LEU A 180 17.58 -1.44 -1.56
CA LEU A 180 16.32 -2.15 -1.33
C LEU A 180 15.76 -2.69 -2.66
N LEU A 181 15.57 -3.99 -2.74
CA LEU A 181 14.91 -4.66 -3.85
C LEU A 181 13.41 -4.72 -3.58
N LYS A 182 12.67 -3.70 -4.05
CA LYS A 182 11.21 -3.61 -3.88
C LYS A 182 10.51 -4.73 -4.68
N GLY A 183 9.62 -5.47 -4.02
CA GLY A 183 8.81 -6.53 -4.63
C GLY A 183 9.19 -7.97 -4.30
N TYR A 184 9.82 -8.23 -3.14
CA TYR A 184 10.18 -9.58 -2.70
C TYR A 184 9.76 -9.86 -1.24
N VAL A 185 9.27 -11.09 -0.98
CA VAL A 185 8.60 -11.55 0.25
C VAL A 185 9.35 -12.76 0.87
N ASN A 186 9.27 -12.83 2.20
CA ASN A 186 9.93 -13.72 3.19
C ASN A 186 9.89 -15.24 2.90
N PRO A 187 11.00 -16.02 3.09
CA PRO A 187 11.02 -17.49 2.99
C PRO A 187 10.14 -18.26 3.98
N ALA A 188 9.63 -17.62 5.04
CA ALA A 188 8.64 -18.23 5.95
C ALA A 188 7.26 -18.49 5.28
N SER A 189 7.03 -17.98 4.06
CA SER A 189 5.79 -18.10 3.29
C SER A 189 5.67 -19.34 2.40
N ASN A 190 6.69 -20.20 2.32
CA ASN A 190 6.70 -21.39 1.45
C ASN A 190 5.85 -22.56 2.00
N THR A 191 4.80 -22.30 2.79
CA THR A 191 3.82 -23.30 3.21
C THR A 191 2.51 -23.01 2.48
N ALA A 192 2.04 -23.95 1.66
CA ALA A 192 0.74 -23.83 1.01
C ALA A 192 -0.36 -23.78 2.08
N ALA A 193 -1.15 -22.71 2.08
CA ALA A 193 -2.24 -22.45 3.00
C ALA A 193 -3.51 -22.19 2.20
N SER A 194 -4.61 -22.81 2.65
CA SER A 194 -5.91 -22.70 1.96
C SER A 194 -6.44 -21.27 2.00
N GLY A 195 -6.94 -20.80 0.85
CA GLY A 195 -7.53 -19.48 0.66
C GLY A 195 -6.52 -18.36 0.50
N GLN A 196 -5.22 -18.63 0.47
CA GLN A 196 -4.19 -17.62 0.22
C GLN A 196 -3.90 -17.48 -1.28
N VAL A 197 -3.48 -16.28 -1.68
CA VAL A 197 -3.05 -15.96 -3.04
C VAL A 197 -1.55 -16.22 -3.16
N TYR A 198 -1.15 -16.90 -4.22
CA TYR A 198 0.23 -17.23 -4.49
C TYR A 198 0.63 -16.83 -5.91
N ARG A 199 1.88 -16.41 -6.03
CA ARG A 199 2.66 -16.54 -7.25
C ARG A 199 3.31 -17.92 -7.24
N LEU A 200 3.18 -18.66 -8.34
CA LEU A 200 3.86 -19.93 -8.54
C LEU A 200 5.00 -19.72 -9.52
N GLU A 201 6.25 -19.72 -9.04
CA GLU A 201 7.45 -19.57 -9.87
C GLU A 201 8.06 -20.93 -10.18
N ASN A 202 8.28 -21.23 -11.46
CA ASN A 202 8.98 -22.42 -11.87
C ASN A 202 10.47 -22.29 -11.55
N VAL A 203 11.04 -23.28 -10.85
CA VAL A 203 12.45 -23.21 -10.41
C VAL A 203 13.42 -23.29 -11.58
N GLY A 204 13.11 -24.11 -12.59
CA GLY A 204 13.98 -24.30 -13.77
C GLY A 204 14.05 -23.09 -14.70
N SER A 205 12.94 -22.39 -14.90
CA SER A 205 12.87 -21.23 -15.81
C SER A 205 12.91 -19.86 -15.13
N GLY A 206 12.63 -19.80 -13.81
CA GLY A 206 12.45 -18.56 -13.05
C GLY A 206 11.18 -17.78 -13.42
N LYS A 207 10.31 -18.32 -14.27
CA LYS A 207 9.08 -17.67 -14.74
C LYS A 207 7.88 -18.05 -13.90
N SER A 208 6.88 -17.18 -13.88
CA SER A 208 5.61 -17.44 -13.18
C SER A 208 4.66 -18.24 -14.05
N LEU A 209 3.82 -19.03 -13.38
CA LEU A 209 2.56 -19.51 -13.94
C LEU A 209 1.69 -18.32 -14.38
N ASP A 210 1.04 -18.44 -15.53
CA ASP A 210 0.37 -17.35 -16.23
C ASP A 210 -0.83 -17.89 -17.03
N VAL A 211 -1.98 -17.22 -16.94
CA VAL A 211 -3.08 -17.47 -17.87
C VAL A 211 -2.95 -16.55 -19.07
N ALA A 212 -2.80 -17.15 -20.26
CA ALA A 212 -2.44 -16.44 -21.47
C ALA A 212 -3.40 -15.28 -21.79
N GLY A 213 -2.82 -14.09 -21.96
CA GLY A 213 -3.55 -12.87 -22.32
C GLY A 213 -4.55 -12.39 -21.26
N ALA A 214 -4.42 -12.85 -20.01
CA ALA A 214 -5.39 -12.60 -18.95
C ALA A 214 -6.83 -13.00 -19.31
N SER A 215 -6.98 -13.95 -20.25
CA SER A 215 -8.30 -14.38 -20.74
C SER A 215 -9.13 -14.96 -19.61
N THR A 216 -10.44 -14.68 -19.59
CA THR A 216 -11.41 -15.29 -18.66
C THR A 216 -12.18 -16.46 -19.30
N ALA A 217 -11.91 -16.77 -20.57
CA ALA A 217 -12.60 -17.84 -21.28
C ALA A 217 -12.16 -19.23 -20.78
N ASN A 218 -13.09 -20.18 -20.79
CA ASN A 218 -12.76 -21.60 -20.63
C ASN A 218 -11.77 -22.02 -21.72
N ARG A 219 -10.86 -22.93 -21.36
CA ARG A 219 -9.79 -23.44 -22.21
C ARG A 219 -8.70 -22.42 -22.56
N ALA A 220 -8.67 -21.25 -21.90
CA ALA A 220 -7.52 -20.36 -22.02
C ALA A 220 -6.26 -21.08 -21.52
N ASN A 221 -5.20 -21.00 -22.31
CA ASN A 221 -3.96 -21.72 -22.05
C ASN A 221 -3.31 -21.23 -20.75
N VAL A 222 -2.79 -22.18 -19.96
CA VAL A 222 -1.89 -21.87 -18.86
C VAL A 222 -0.46 -22.04 -19.37
N GLN A 223 0.32 -20.99 -19.24
CA GLN A 223 1.69 -20.90 -19.74
C GLN A 223 2.61 -20.41 -18.63
N GLN A 224 3.91 -20.31 -18.94
CA GLN A 224 4.84 -19.56 -18.11
C GLN A 224 5.14 -18.20 -18.74
N TRP A 225 5.29 -17.16 -17.93
CA TRP A 225 5.66 -15.82 -18.39
C TRP A 225 6.54 -15.11 -17.36
N GLY A 226 7.23 -14.04 -17.79
CA GLY A 226 7.90 -13.13 -16.85
C GLY A 226 6.89 -12.56 -15.86
N TYR A 227 7.22 -12.58 -14.56
CA TYR A 227 6.29 -12.03 -13.57
C TYR A 227 6.20 -10.51 -13.70
N GLY A 228 5.02 -10.01 -14.03
CA GLY A 228 4.72 -8.58 -14.12
C GLY A 228 3.78 -8.07 -13.03
N GLY A 229 3.35 -8.95 -12.11
CA GLY A 229 2.40 -8.62 -11.04
C GLY A 229 0.93 -8.58 -11.49
N GLY A 230 0.63 -8.92 -12.74
CA GLY A 230 -0.75 -8.98 -13.23
C GLY A 230 -1.57 -10.08 -12.53
N ILE A 231 -2.86 -9.82 -12.29
CA ILE A 231 -3.77 -10.73 -11.57
C ILE A 231 -3.95 -12.12 -12.21
N HIS A 232 -3.62 -12.27 -13.49
CA HIS A 232 -3.61 -13.55 -14.23
C HIS A 232 -2.37 -14.41 -13.97
N GLN A 233 -1.43 -13.91 -13.18
CA GLN A 233 -0.23 -14.61 -12.69
C GLN A 233 -0.31 -14.91 -11.19
N GLN A 234 -1.50 -14.72 -10.62
CA GLN A 234 -1.79 -14.86 -9.19
C GLN A 234 -2.87 -15.92 -9.03
N PHE A 235 -2.66 -16.86 -8.11
CA PHE A 235 -3.51 -18.05 -7.98
C PHE A 235 -3.90 -18.30 -6.54
N VAL A 236 -5.18 -18.50 -6.29
CA VAL A 236 -5.70 -18.89 -4.98
C VAL A 236 -5.57 -20.41 -4.84
N LEU A 237 -4.87 -20.86 -3.80
CA LEU A 237 -4.82 -22.28 -3.48
C LEU A 237 -5.97 -22.63 -2.53
N ARG A 238 -6.88 -23.52 -2.94
CA ARG A 238 -8.00 -23.96 -2.10
C ARG A 238 -7.88 -25.43 -1.79
N GLN A 239 -7.81 -25.76 -0.51
CA GLN A 239 -7.86 -27.15 -0.06
C GLN A 239 -9.29 -27.68 -0.23
N THR A 240 -9.43 -28.85 -0.84
CA THR A 240 -10.71 -29.53 -1.03
C THR A 240 -11.06 -30.37 0.21
N SER A 241 -12.29 -30.87 0.27
CA SER A 241 -12.73 -31.83 1.31
C SER A 241 -11.97 -33.15 1.30
N TYR A 242 -11.24 -33.46 0.22
CA TYR A 242 -10.43 -34.68 0.10
C TYR A 242 -8.97 -34.50 0.58
N GLY A 243 -8.61 -33.29 1.01
CA GLY A 243 -7.25 -32.94 1.44
C GLY A 243 -6.28 -32.61 0.30
N ASP A 244 -6.71 -32.73 -0.95
CA ASP A 244 -6.01 -32.20 -2.14
C ASP A 244 -6.39 -30.73 -2.40
N TRP A 245 -5.93 -30.15 -3.51
CA TRP A 245 -6.01 -28.71 -3.77
C TRP A 245 -6.58 -28.38 -5.14
N ASN A 246 -7.41 -27.35 -5.22
CA ASN A 246 -7.64 -26.62 -6.46
C ASN A 246 -6.66 -25.44 -6.55
N ILE A 247 -6.25 -25.10 -7.78
CA ILE A 247 -5.47 -23.90 -8.09
C ILE A 247 -6.39 -23.00 -8.92
N GLU A 248 -6.92 -21.95 -8.32
CA GLU A 248 -7.86 -21.01 -8.93
C GLU A 248 -7.09 -19.81 -9.49
N ALA A 249 -7.25 -19.49 -10.78
CA ALA A 249 -6.72 -18.25 -11.33
C ALA A 249 -7.49 -17.05 -10.77
N GLN A 250 -6.78 -16.11 -10.14
CA GLN A 250 -7.44 -15.05 -9.36
C GLN A 250 -8.29 -14.13 -10.24
N HIS A 251 -7.87 -13.83 -11.46
CA HIS A 251 -8.58 -12.90 -12.36
C HIS A 251 -9.88 -13.47 -12.93
N SER A 252 -9.99 -14.79 -13.10
CA SER A 252 -11.14 -15.44 -13.75
C SER A 252 -11.99 -16.28 -12.80
N GLY A 253 -11.48 -16.64 -11.62
CA GLY A 253 -12.11 -17.60 -10.71
C GLY A 253 -12.16 -19.04 -11.27
N SER A 254 -11.52 -19.31 -12.41
CA SER A 254 -11.47 -20.63 -13.04
C SER A 254 -10.32 -21.48 -12.48
N MET A 255 -10.49 -22.80 -12.53
CA MET A 255 -9.53 -23.75 -11.98
C MET A 255 -8.52 -24.15 -13.05
N LEU A 256 -7.26 -24.37 -12.65
CA LEU A 256 -6.29 -25.12 -13.46
C LEU A 256 -6.82 -26.54 -13.68
N ASP A 257 -6.92 -26.91 -14.95
CA ASP A 257 -7.57 -28.13 -15.43
C ASP A 257 -6.63 -28.83 -16.43
N VAL A 258 -6.42 -30.14 -16.24
CA VAL A 258 -5.78 -30.96 -17.27
C VAL A 258 -6.78 -31.22 -18.38
N ALA A 259 -6.48 -30.70 -19.58
CA ALA A 259 -7.37 -30.73 -20.72
C ALA A 259 -7.82 -32.15 -21.08
N GLY A 260 -9.13 -32.31 -21.27
CA GLY A 260 -9.74 -33.60 -21.63
C GLY A 260 -9.64 -34.67 -20.55
N ASN A 261 -9.32 -34.32 -19.30
CA ASN A 261 -9.10 -35.26 -18.21
C ASN A 261 -8.02 -36.31 -18.54
N SER A 262 -7.05 -35.93 -19.39
CA SER A 262 -5.98 -36.79 -19.89
C SER A 262 -5.10 -37.33 -18.76
N THR A 263 -4.57 -38.53 -18.95
CA THR A 263 -3.53 -39.15 -18.10
C THR A 263 -2.16 -39.20 -18.77
N ASP A 264 -2.05 -38.71 -20.01
CA ASP A 264 -0.85 -38.83 -20.80
C ASP A 264 0.17 -37.74 -20.46
N ASP A 265 1.45 -38.04 -20.72
CA ASP A 265 2.50 -37.03 -20.73
C ASP A 265 2.24 -35.98 -21.81
N GLY A 266 2.44 -34.72 -21.45
CA GLY A 266 2.17 -33.58 -22.34
C GLY A 266 0.71 -33.13 -22.37
N GLY A 267 -0.18 -33.72 -21.56
CA GLY A 267 -1.55 -33.23 -21.39
C GLY A 267 -1.56 -31.75 -21.00
N ASN A 268 -2.18 -30.90 -21.84
CA ASN A 268 -2.14 -29.45 -21.69
C ASN A 268 -2.86 -28.97 -20.43
N ILE A 269 -2.32 -27.95 -19.78
CA ILE A 269 -3.02 -27.26 -18.69
C ILE A 269 -3.70 -26.01 -19.25
N HIS A 270 -5.00 -25.92 -19.01
CA HIS A 270 -5.81 -24.74 -19.31
C HIS A 270 -6.59 -24.32 -18.07
N GLN A 271 -7.23 -23.17 -18.10
CA GLN A 271 -8.24 -22.86 -17.09
C GLN A 271 -9.61 -23.37 -17.54
N HIS A 272 -10.44 -23.79 -16.59
CA HIS A 272 -11.83 -24.14 -16.85
C HIS A 272 -12.69 -23.85 -15.62
N SER A 273 -13.98 -23.56 -15.83
CA SER A 273 -14.96 -23.49 -14.74
C SER A 273 -14.90 -24.74 -13.87
N ALA A 274 -15.06 -24.56 -12.56
CA ALA A 274 -15.02 -25.64 -11.59
C ALA A 274 -16.05 -26.72 -11.95
N ASN A 275 -15.60 -27.97 -12.06
CA ASN A 275 -16.43 -29.10 -12.50
C ASN A 275 -16.40 -30.30 -11.53
N GLY A 276 -15.57 -30.24 -10.48
CA GLY A 276 -15.48 -31.27 -9.44
C GLY A 276 -14.72 -32.54 -9.85
N TYR A 277 -14.23 -32.64 -11.08
CA TYR A 277 -13.46 -33.79 -11.55
C TYR A 277 -12.00 -33.75 -11.06
N SER A 278 -11.37 -34.93 -11.02
CA SER A 278 -10.00 -35.08 -10.49
C SER A 278 -8.92 -34.39 -11.31
N ASN A 279 -9.18 -34.01 -12.57
CA ASN A 279 -8.25 -33.24 -13.40
C ASN A 279 -8.13 -31.77 -13.01
N GLN A 280 -8.93 -31.30 -12.05
CA GLN A 280 -8.80 -29.97 -11.44
C GLN A 280 -8.18 -30.02 -10.04
N ARG A 281 -7.80 -31.21 -9.56
CA ARG A 281 -7.28 -31.44 -8.21
C ARG A 281 -5.78 -31.77 -8.24
N TRP A 282 -5.05 -31.20 -7.30
CA TRP A 282 -3.60 -31.18 -7.25
C TRP A 282 -3.09 -31.54 -5.86
N GLN A 283 -2.03 -32.32 -5.76
CA GLN A 283 -1.28 -32.56 -4.53
C GLN A 283 -0.06 -31.65 -4.50
N PHE A 284 0.14 -30.94 -3.39
CA PHE A 284 1.31 -30.09 -3.14
C PHE A 284 2.28 -30.83 -2.24
N ASN A 285 3.32 -31.41 -2.84
CA ASN A 285 4.34 -32.16 -2.10
C ASN A 285 5.54 -31.25 -1.86
N ARG A 286 5.69 -30.78 -0.63
CA ARG A 286 6.82 -29.91 -0.24
C ARG A 286 8.10 -30.73 -0.12
N LEU A 287 9.18 -30.25 -0.73
CA LEU A 287 10.51 -30.83 -0.66
C LEU A 287 11.34 -30.16 0.46
N SER A 288 12.48 -30.77 0.80
CA SER A 288 13.38 -30.29 1.87
C SER A 288 13.99 -28.93 1.57
N ASP A 289 14.15 -28.57 0.29
CA ASP A 289 14.63 -27.25 -0.17
C ASP A 289 13.53 -26.16 -0.15
N GLY A 290 12.32 -26.51 0.30
CA GLY A 290 11.18 -25.60 0.39
C GLY A 290 10.43 -25.36 -0.92
N THR A 291 10.81 -26.04 -2.01
CA THR A 291 10.04 -26.06 -3.26
C THR A 291 8.93 -27.11 -3.22
N TYR A 292 8.03 -27.07 -4.20
CA TYR A 292 6.91 -27.98 -4.33
C TYR A 292 6.97 -28.77 -5.62
N GLN A 293 6.63 -30.06 -5.53
CA GLN A 293 6.04 -30.78 -6.66
C GLN A 293 4.53 -30.56 -6.63
N ILE A 294 3.96 -30.16 -7.77
CA ILE A 294 2.52 -29.98 -7.93
C ILE A 294 2.03 -31.11 -8.81
N ARG A 295 1.34 -32.08 -8.21
CA ARG A 295 0.99 -33.35 -8.84
C ARG A 295 -0.50 -33.44 -9.14
N SER A 296 -0.86 -33.75 -10.37
CA SER A 296 -2.25 -34.01 -10.75
C SER A 296 -2.77 -35.22 -9.98
N VAL A 297 -3.90 -35.07 -9.29
CA VAL A 297 -4.58 -36.18 -8.59
C VAL A 297 -5.10 -37.21 -9.60
N ARG A 298 -5.43 -36.78 -10.83
CA ARG A 298 -5.95 -37.67 -11.88
C ARG A 298 -4.91 -38.65 -12.41
N SER A 299 -3.71 -38.15 -12.74
CA SER A 299 -2.69 -38.91 -13.48
C SER A 299 -1.48 -39.28 -12.63
N GLY A 300 -1.25 -38.58 -11.52
CA GLY A 300 0.00 -38.67 -10.77
C GLY A 300 1.17 -37.93 -11.43
N HIS A 301 0.98 -37.25 -12.57
CA HIS A 301 2.02 -36.46 -13.24
C HIS A 301 2.19 -35.07 -12.64
N LEU A 302 3.35 -34.45 -12.86
CA LEU A 302 3.73 -33.15 -12.32
C LEU A 302 3.44 -32.00 -13.28
N LEU A 303 3.05 -30.86 -12.74
CA LEU A 303 2.94 -29.59 -13.45
C LEU A 303 4.32 -29.14 -13.96
N SER A 304 4.47 -28.97 -15.27
CA SER A 304 5.76 -28.68 -15.90
C SER A 304 5.65 -27.82 -17.15
N PRO A 305 6.56 -26.86 -17.39
CA PRO A 305 6.67 -26.22 -18.69
C PRO A 305 6.98 -27.26 -19.78
N GLN A 306 6.30 -27.15 -20.92
CA GLN A 306 6.44 -28.08 -22.02
C GLN A 306 7.91 -28.19 -22.47
N PHE A 307 8.39 -29.42 -22.60
CA PHE A 307 9.76 -29.76 -23.00
C PHE A 307 10.86 -29.03 -22.18
N PHE A 308 10.56 -28.62 -20.95
CA PHE A 308 11.48 -27.85 -20.10
C PHE A 308 12.01 -26.57 -20.77
N GLN A 309 11.24 -26.00 -21.69
CA GLN A 309 11.62 -24.75 -22.33
C GLN A 309 11.57 -23.60 -21.32
N THR A 310 12.35 -22.56 -21.56
CA THR A 310 12.45 -21.38 -20.70
C THR A 310 11.75 -20.15 -21.27
N GLY A 311 11.19 -20.21 -22.48
CA GLY A 311 10.58 -19.07 -23.16
C GLY A 311 9.30 -18.57 -22.47
N SER A 312 9.07 -17.25 -22.47
CA SER A 312 7.76 -16.71 -22.14
C SER A 312 6.73 -17.19 -23.17
N GLY A 313 5.57 -17.63 -22.72
CA GLY A 313 4.54 -18.20 -23.57
C GLY A 313 4.66 -19.72 -23.76
N THR A 314 5.66 -20.37 -23.15
CA THR A 314 5.71 -21.84 -23.15
C THR A 314 4.51 -22.38 -22.38
N SER A 315 3.73 -23.26 -23.00
CA SER A 315 2.61 -23.94 -22.33
C SER A 315 3.07 -24.73 -21.11
N VAL A 316 2.21 -24.79 -20.10
CA VAL A 316 2.37 -25.68 -18.97
C VAL A 316 1.55 -26.93 -19.23
N VAL A 317 2.14 -28.09 -18.99
CA VAL A 317 1.58 -29.43 -19.22
C VAL A 317 1.72 -30.27 -17.95
N GLN A 318 1.09 -31.45 -17.93
CA GLN A 318 1.47 -32.50 -16.99
C GLN A 318 2.55 -33.41 -17.61
N ALA A 319 3.51 -33.87 -16.81
CA ALA A 319 4.53 -34.83 -17.24
C ALA A 319 5.03 -35.73 -16.10
N ALA A 320 5.48 -36.94 -16.42
CA ALA A 320 6.12 -37.87 -15.50
C ALA A 320 7.30 -37.22 -14.75
N ASP A 321 7.44 -37.52 -13.47
CA ASP A 321 8.51 -36.93 -12.63
C ASP A 321 9.87 -37.49 -13.03
N VAL A 322 10.74 -36.62 -13.55
CA VAL A 322 12.10 -36.95 -13.97
C VAL A 322 13.16 -36.31 -13.07
N GLY A 323 12.77 -35.80 -11.90
CA GLY A 323 13.72 -35.17 -10.98
C GLY A 323 14.17 -33.75 -11.39
N SER A 324 13.55 -33.17 -12.42
CA SER A 324 14.00 -31.92 -13.03
C SER A 324 13.60 -30.67 -12.22
N PRO A 325 14.44 -29.61 -12.16
CA PRO A 325 14.05 -28.33 -11.55
C PRO A 325 12.87 -27.66 -12.28
N PHE A 326 12.62 -27.99 -13.54
CA PHE A 326 11.45 -27.52 -14.28
C PHE A 326 10.13 -28.16 -13.80
N GLN A 327 10.20 -29.14 -12.90
CA GLN A 327 9.04 -29.76 -12.25
C GLN A 327 8.98 -29.40 -10.76
N ARG A 328 9.66 -28.31 -10.37
CA ARG A 328 9.67 -27.76 -9.02
C ARG A 328 9.14 -26.33 -9.08
N TRP A 329 8.29 -25.99 -8.13
CA TRP A 329 7.64 -24.69 -8.05
C TRP A 329 7.90 -24.05 -6.69
N ARG A 330 8.24 -22.77 -6.69
CA ARG A 330 8.23 -21.94 -5.50
C ARG A 330 6.88 -21.27 -5.38
N LEU A 331 6.26 -21.41 -4.23
CA LEU A 331 5.05 -20.69 -3.87
C LEU A 331 5.51 -19.46 -3.10
N SER A 332 5.20 -18.28 -3.62
CA SER A 332 5.35 -17.03 -2.88
C SER A 332 3.96 -16.52 -2.59
N THR A 333 3.60 -16.36 -1.32
CA THR A 333 2.35 -15.66 -1.00
C THR A 333 2.42 -14.28 -1.63
N ILE A 334 1.39 -13.93 -2.39
CA ILE A 334 1.12 -12.53 -2.68
C ILE A 334 0.37 -12.06 -1.46
N GLU A 335 1.15 -11.66 -0.46
CA GLU A 335 0.62 -10.84 0.61
C GLU A 335 0.03 -9.60 -0.09
N PHE A 336 -1.28 -9.38 0.03
CA PHE A 336 -1.82 -8.04 -0.09
C PHE A 336 -0.93 -7.19 0.80
N ALA A 337 -0.16 -6.30 0.17
CA ALA A 337 1.05 -5.72 0.75
C ALA A 337 0.91 -5.52 2.27
N ALA A 338 1.77 -6.18 3.04
CA ALA A 338 2.10 -5.64 4.36
C ALA A 338 2.38 -4.14 4.14
N ASP A 339 1.65 -3.30 4.87
CA ASP A 339 1.60 -1.84 4.75
C ASP A 339 2.92 -1.25 4.26
N ASN A 340 2.89 -0.37 3.25
CA ASN A 340 3.99 0.56 3.01
C ASN A 340 4.15 1.60 4.17
N GLY A 341 3.66 1.27 5.38
CA GLY A 341 3.26 2.24 6.40
C GLY A 341 2.05 3.05 5.97
N SER A 342 1.41 3.74 6.92
CA SER A 342 0.55 4.86 6.56
C SER A 342 1.37 5.91 5.81
N ASP A 343 0.73 6.64 4.92
CA ASP A 343 1.27 7.81 4.24
C ASP A 343 0.52 9.09 4.68
N GLY A 344 0.83 10.22 4.05
CA GLY A 344 0.19 11.47 4.39
C GLY A 344 0.45 11.95 5.82
N PHE A 345 -0.53 12.62 6.42
CA PHE A 345 -0.43 13.07 7.80
C PHE A 345 -0.54 11.92 8.80
N ALA A 346 -1.23 10.82 8.46
CA ALA A 346 -1.24 9.59 9.26
C ALA A 346 0.15 8.95 9.40
N ALA A 347 1.10 9.30 8.53
CA ALA A 347 2.49 8.85 8.62
C ALA A 347 3.38 9.71 9.52
N GLN A 348 2.90 10.90 9.89
CA GLN A 348 3.71 11.88 10.62
C GLN A 348 3.56 11.71 12.12
N PRO A 349 4.59 12.07 12.92
CA PRO A 349 4.43 12.17 14.35
C PRO A 349 3.31 13.14 14.73
N GLY A 350 2.51 12.77 15.73
CA GLY A 350 1.43 13.59 16.26
C GLY A 350 1.64 14.01 17.71
N ARG A 351 0.75 14.86 18.20
CA ARG A 351 0.76 15.35 19.59
C ARG A 351 0.38 14.30 20.62
N ASP A 352 -0.22 13.21 20.17
CA ASP A 352 -0.56 12.02 20.95
C ASP A 352 0.65 11.13 21.28
N GLY A 353 1.85 11.48 20.81
CA GLY A 353 3.09 10.74 21.05
C GLY A 353 3.31 9.57 20.08
N LEU A 354 2.38 9.31 19.16
CA LEU A 354 2.57 8.33 18.10
C LEU A 354 3.48 8.93 17.02
N ARG A 355 4.33 8.07 16.44
CA ARG A 355 5.23 8.45 15.34
C ARG A 355 4.58 8.27 13.96
N THR A 356 3.60 7.39 13.87
CA THR A 356 2.93 6.95 12.65
C THR A 356 1.71 6.11 13.02
N THR A 357 0.82 5.86 12.06
CA THR A 357 -0.31 4.94 12.20
C THR A 357 0.14 3.50 11.92
N THR A 358 -0.01 2.65 12.92
CA THR A 358 0.33 1.22 12.89
C THR A 358 -0.89 0.31 13.07
N GLY A 359 -2.03 0.88 13.44
CA GLY A 359 -3.28 0.14 13.64
C GLY A 359 -3.16 -0.94 14.71
N GLY A 360 -3.60 -2.15 14.38
CA GLY A 360 -3.46 -3.35 15.20
C GLY A 360 -2.05 -3.94 15.25
N GLY A 361 -1.08 -3.34 14.55
CA GLY A 361 0.31 -3.79 14.48
C GLY A 361 0.45 -5.18 13.86
N GLN A 362 1.36 -5.99 14.40
CA GLN A 362 1.65 -7.36 13.95
C GLN A 362 0.80 -8.42 14.67
N SER A 363 -0.37 -8.03 15.20
CA SER A 363 -1.26 -9.00 15.87
C SER A 363 -1.80 -10.03 14.88
N ASN A 364 -2.00 -11.26 15.35
CA ASN A 364 -2.60 -12.31 14.52
C ASN A 364 -4.02 -11.87 14.08
N PRO A 365 -4.35 -11.96 12.77
CA PRO A 365 -5.66 -11.55 12.29
C PRO A 365 -6.80 -12.33 12.94
N TRP A 366 -7.75 -11.61 13.53
CA TRP A 366 -9.03 -12.15 13.97
C TRP A 366 -9.99 -12.11 12.79
N ARG A 367 -10.33 -13.28 12.23
CA ARG A 367 -11.28 -13.40 11.14
C ARG A 367 -12.72 -13.32 11.62
N VAL A 368 -13.51 -12.45 11.00
CA VAL A 368 -14.92 -12.22 11.35
C VAL A 368 -15.82 -12.46 10.14
N TYR A 369 -17.01 -13.03 10.38
CA TYR A 369 -17.94 -13.45 9.32
C TYR A 369 -19.37 -12.91 9.49
N ASN A 370 -19.66 -12.30 10.63
CA ASN A 370 -20.97 -11.75 10.96
C ASN A 370 -20.81 -10.46 11.78
N CYS A 371 -21.90 -9.71 11.94
CA CYS A 371 -21.85 -8.40 12.58
C CYS A 371 -21.51 -8.47 14.08
N GLN A 372 -21.92 -9.55 14.76
CA GLN A 372 -21.63 -9.74 16.18
C GLN A 372 -20.12 -9.89 16.41
N ASP A 373 -19.47 -10.77 15.64
CA ASP A 373 -18.03 -11.00 15.74
C ASP A 373 -17.23 -9.75 15.33
N LEU A 374 -17.68 -9.06 14.25
CA LEU A 374 -17.08 -7.80 13.81
C LEU A 374 -17.12 -6.75 14.93
N LYS A 375 -18.30 -6.55 15.54
CA LYS A 375 -18.47 -5.62 16.66
C LYS A 375 -17.61 -6.02 17.85
N GLN A 376 -17.59 -7.30 18.22
CA GLN A 376 -16.77 -7.80 19.32
C GLN A 376 -15.29 -7.52 19.10
N ALA A 377 -14.76 -7.83 17.91
CA ALA A 377 -13.35 -7.65 17.59
C ALA A 377 -12.94 -6.17 17.58
N LEU A 378 -13.79 -5.29 17.04
CA LEU A 378 -13.51 -3.85 16.94
C LEU A 378 -13.64 -3.10 18.27
N THR A 379 -14.48 -3.58 19.19
CA THR A 379 -14.61 -3.03 20.55
C THR A 379 -13.62 -3.62 21.56
N SER A 380 -12.76 -4.56 21.15
CA SER A 380 -11.71 -5.11 22.01
C SER A 380 -10.77 -4.00 22.50
N PRO A 381 -10.36 -3.98 23.78
CA PRO A 381 -9.40 -2.99 24.28
C PRO A 381 -7.96 -3.25 23.80
N TYR A 382 -7.67 -4.42 23.22
CA TYR A 382 -6.32 -4.82 22.80
C TYR A 382 -6.02 -4.42 21.35
N PRO A 383 -4.74 -4.17 21.00
CA PRO A 383 -4.34 -4.02 19.60
C PRO A 383 -4.75 -5.25 18.78
N GLN A 384 -5.44 -5.04 17.66
CA GLN A 384 -6.01 -6.15 16.89
C GLN A 384 -6.12 -5.84 15.40
N VAL A 385 -5.62 -6.77 14.58
CA VAL A 385 -5.97 -6.87 13.16
C VAL A 385 -7.27 -7.67 13.06
N VAL A 386 -8.33 -7.05 12.56
CA VAL A 386 -9.65 -7.63 12.31
C VAL A 386 -9.79 -7.83 10.81
N GLN A 387 -9.92 -9.07 10.38
CA GLN A 387 -9.95 -9.42 8.96
C GLN A 387 -11.35 -9.91 8.54
N ILE A 388 -11.94 -9.27 7.54
CA ILE A 388 -13.09 -9.80 6.83
C ILE A 388 -12.54 -10.62 5.64
N PRO A 389 -12.81 -11.93 5.52
CA PRO A 389 -12.26 -12.73 4.44
C PRO A 389 -12.79 -12.37 3.05
N ASP A 390 -12.14 -12.91 2.01
CA ASP A 390 -12.56 -12.76 0.62
C ASP A 390 -14.03 -13.17 0.39
N ASN A 391 -14.73 -12.37 -0.41
CA ASN A 391 -16.12 -12.55 -0.83
C ASN A 391 -17.12 -12.64 0.35
N VAL A 392 -16.73 -12.22 1.55
CA VAL A 392 -17.62 -12.18 2.71
C VAL A 392 -18.35 -10.83 2.73
N THR A 393 -19.68 -10.90 2.76
CA THR A 393 -20.53 -9.75 3.09
C THR A 393 -21.07 -9.91 4.51
N ILE A 394 -20.72 -8.99 5.39
CA ILE A 394 -21.27 -8.91 6.74
C ILE A 394 -22.50 -7.98 6.70
N ASP A 395 -23.68 -8.53 6.91
CA ASP A 395 -24.91 -7.74 7.09
C ASP A 395 -25.04 -7.33 8.56
N CYS A 396 -24.96 -6.03 8.80
CA CYS A 396 -25.08 -5.41 10.12
C CYS A 396 -26.44 -4.74 10.33
N ARG A 397 -27.41 -4.92 9.42
CA ARG A 397 -28.72 -4.32 9.63
C ARG A 397 -29.48 -5.00 10.76
N THR A 398 -30.17 -4.20 11.55
CA THR A 398 -31.04 -4.61 12.64
C THR A 398 -32.47 -4.82 12.12
N ALA A 399 -33.39 -5.21 13.03
CA ALA A 399 -34.81 -5.13 12.73
C ALA A 399 -35.20 -3.67 12.41
N PRO A 400 -36.02 -3.42 11.37
CA PRO A 400 -36.57 -2.10 11.07
C PRO A 400 -37.13 -1.39 12.30
N ARG A 401 -36.72 -0.14 12.51
CA ARG A 401 -37.27 0.74 13.54
C ARG A 401 -37.85 2.01 12.93
N ASP A 402 -38.93 2.50 13.52
CA ASP A 402 -39.59 3.72 13.10
C ASP A 402 -38.73 4.95 13.40
N GLN A 403 -38.65 5.85 12.42
CA GLN A 403 -37.91 7.10 12.49
C GLN A 403 -38.78 8.23 11.94
N VAL A 404 -38.99 9.25 12.76
CA VAL A 404 -39.64 10.49 12.33
C VAL A 404 -38.72 11.22 11.35
N ALA A 405 -39.27 11.64 10.21
CA ALA A 405 -38.55 12.32 9.15
C ALA A 405 -39.40 13.44 8.52
N CYS A 406 -38.71 14.40 7.93
CA CYS A 406 -39.30 15.48 7.15
C CYS A 406 -39.24 15.14 5.66
N PRO A 407 -40.37 15.19 4.92
CA PRO A 407 -40.36 15.11 3.47
C PRO A 407 -39.86 16.43 2.87
N ILE A 408 -38.87 16.36 2.00
CA ILE A 408 -38.29 17.53 1.32
C ILE A 408 -38.43 17.33 -0.18
N ASP A 409 -39.10 18.27 -0.84
CA ASP A 409 -39.27 18.32 -2.29
C ASP A 409 -37.94 18.67 -2.96
N CYS A 410 -37.54 17.89 -3.97
CA CYS A 410 -36.30 18.12 -4.72
C CYS A 410 -36.37 19.34 -5.66
N GLY A 411 -37.53 19.97 -5.77
CA GLY A 411 -37.79 21.16 -6.55
C GLY A 411 -37.44 20.98 -8.03
N TYR A 412 -37.01 22.08 -8.65
CA TYR A 412 -36.70 22.10 -10.08
C TYR A 412 -35.52 21.19 -10.48
N SER A 413 -34.62 20.87 -9.55
CA SER A 413 -33.47 20.00 -9.82
C SER A 413 -33.84 18.53 -10.05
N ASP A 414 -34.99 18.07 -9.54
CA ASP A 414 -35.51 16.71 -9.75
C ASP A 414 -37.04 16.71 -9.54
N PRO A 415 -37.82 17.29 -10.49
CA PRO A 415 -39.23 17.59 -10.28
C PRO A 415 -40.08 16.36 -9.94
N GLY A 416 -40.89 16.48 -8.90
CA GLY A 416 -41.79 15.41 -8.44
C GLY A 416 -41.11 14.35 -7.55
N LYS A 417 -39.80 14.48 -7.29
CA LYS A 417 -39.09 13.63 -6.34
C LYS A 417 -39.08 14.24 -4.95
N THR A 418 -39.18 13.37 -3.94
CA THR A 418 -39.09 13.73 -2.52
C THR A 418 -38.04 12.85 -1.87
N PHE A 419 -37.15 13.46 -1.09
CA PHE A 419 -36.25 12.75 -0.20
C PHE A 419 -36.64 13.01 1.27
N TYR A 420 -36.07 12.24 2.19
CA TYR A 420 -36.42 12.31 3.61
C TYR A 420 -35.20 12.66 4.42
N ARG A 421 -35.40 13.49 5.45
CA ARG A 421 -34.33 13.90 6.37
C ARG A 421 -34.80 13.82 7.80
N VAL A 422 -33.97 13.27 8.69
CA VAL A 422 -34.24 13.28 10.13
C VAL A 422 -33.95 14.68 10.67
N PRO A 423 -34.91 15.34 11.35
CA PRO A 423 -34.62 16.61 12.03
C PRO A 423 -33.69 16.39 13.23
N VAL A 424 -32.64 17.21 13.34
CA VAL A 424 -31.69 17.16 14.45
C VAL A 424 -31.83 18.40 15.34
N GLY A 425 -31.70 18.22 16.66
CA GLY A 425 -31.85 19.32 17.63
C GLY A 425 -33.25 19.93 17.59
N SER A 426 -33.32 21.27 17.46
CA SER A 426 -34.57 22.04 17.42
C SER A 426 -35.12 22.28 16.01
N GLN A 427 -34.57 21.61 15.00
CA GLN A 427 -35.00 21.78 13.61
C GLN A 427 -36.46 21.34 13.41
N THR A 428 -37.20 22.13 12.64
CA THR A 428 -38.53 21.77 12.14
C THR A 428 -38.46 21.40 10.66
N CYS A 429 -39.47 20.73 10.11
CA CYS A 429 -39.45 20.37 8.68
C CYS A 429 -39.40 21.61 7.77
N THR A 430 -40.06 22.71 8.13
CA THR A 430 -39.93 23.96 7.37
C THR A 430 -38.52 24.54 7.42
N SER A 431 -37.83 24.45 8.56
CA SER A 431 -36.42 24.90 8.66
C SER A 431 -35.47 24.06 7.81
N LEU A 432 -35.86 22.82 7.48
CA LEU A 432 -35.11 21.90 6.62
C LEU A 432 -35.49 22.02 5.13
N GLY A 433 -36.42 22.91 4.78
CA GLY A 433 -36.86 23.14 3.41
C GLY A 433 -38.13 22.37 3.00
N SER A 434 -38.85 21.76 3.93
CA SER A 434 -40.19 21.23 3.66
C SER A 434 -41.22 22.36 3.53
N VAL A 435 -42.27 22.13 2.75
CA VAL A 435 -43.40 23.06 2.57
C VAL A 435 -44.28 23.21 3.82
N SER A 436 -44.17 22.29 4.79
CA SER A 436 -44.92 22.35 6.05
C SER A 436 -44.13 21.69 7.19
N ASN A 437 -44.62 21.81 8.43
CA ASN A 437 -44.05 21.11 9.59
C ASN A 437 -44.57 19.67 9.75
N ALA A 438 -45.29 19.14 8.77
CA ALA A 438 -45.77 17.76 8.80
C ALA A 438 -44.59 16.78 8.69
N THR A 439 -44.60 15.75 9.53
CA THR A 439 -43.62 14.67 9.53
C THR A 439 -44.21 13.40 8.94
N VAL A 440 -43.33 12.49 8.52
CA VAL A 440 -43.67 11.12 8.10
C VAL A 440 -42.82 10.12 8.87
N THR A 441 -43.31 8.89 8.97
CA THR A 441 -42.53 7.77 9.53
C THR A 441 -41.76 7.07 8.40
N ARG A 442 -40.45 6.91 8.60
CA ARG A 442 -39.55 6.14 7.73
C ARG A 442 -38.89 5.04 8.54
N SER A 443 -38.44 3.99 7.87
CA SER A 443 -37.68 2.93 8.52
C SER A 443 -36.20 3.27 8.49
N ARG A 444 -35.51 2.94 9.58
CA ARG A 444 -34.04 2.82 9.62
C ARG A 444 -33.65 1.51 10.28
N ASN A 445 -32.47 0.98 9.97
CA ASN A 445 -32.05 -0.32 10.47
C ASN A 445 -30.53 -0.51 10.52
N GLU A 446 -29.76 0.55 10.58
CA GLU A 446 -28.30 0.49 10.70
C GLU A 446 -27.83 0.05 12.10
N THR A 447 -26.62 -0.49 12.18
CA THR A 447 -25.91 -0.72 13.46
C THR A 447 -24.77 0.27 13.61
N GLY A 448 -24.74 1.00 14.73
CA GLY A 448 -23.55 1.75 15.14
C GLY A 448 -22.48 0.81 15.71
N ILE A 449 -21.25 0.92 15.18
CA ILE A 449 -20.08 0.15 15.62
C ILE A 449 -18.98 1.11 16.06
N HIS A 450 -18.62 1.04 17.34
CA HIS A 450 -17.45 1.74 17.85
C HIS A 450 -16.17 0.96 17.54
N LEU A 451 -15.17 1.63 17.00
CA LEU A 451 -13.80 1.10 16.90
C LEU A 451 -12.97 1.62 18.07
N GLU A 452 -12.41 0.73 18.87
CA GLU A 452 -11.40 1.13 19.87
C GLU A 452 -10.06 1.49 19.22
N SER A 453 -9.16 2.11 19.98
CA SER A 453 -7.81 2.44 19.49
C SER A 453 -7.00 1.18 19.13
N ASN A 454 -5.94 1.38 18.33
CA ASN A 454 -5.00 0.32 17.91
C ASN A 454 -5.71 -0.81 17.14
N LYS A 455 -6.46 -0.44 16.09
CA LYS A 455 -7.20 -1.41 15.27
C LYS A 455 -6.78 -1.32 13.82
N THR A 456 -6.70 -2.47 13.18
CA THR A 456 -6.69 -2.57 11.71
C THR A 456 -7.91 -3.36 11.30
N LEU A 457 -8.93 -2.72 10.74
CA LEU A 457 -10.01 -3.40 10.03
C LEU A 457 -9.59 -3.55 8.57
N ILE A 458 -9.41 -4.78 8.11
CA ILE A 458 -9.02 -5.07 6.74
C ILE A 458 -9.95 -6.07 6.07
N GLY A 459 -10.37 -5.74 4.86
CA GLY A 459 -11.14 -6.62 4.02
C GLY A 459 -10.27 -7.46 3.08
N GLY A 460 -10.72 -8.67 2.79
CA GLY A 460 -10.26 -9.46 1.65
C GLY A 460 -10.91 -8.97 0.35
N ARG A 461 -10.58 -9.63 -0.76
CA ARG A 461 -11.13 -9.30 -2.07
C ARG A 461 -12.66 -9.38 -2.05
N ASN A 462 -13.34 -8.39 -2.59
CA ASN A 462 -14.82 -8.30 -2.61
C ASN A 462 -15.49 -8.41 -1.23
N SER A 463 -14.78 -8.10 -0.15
CA SER A 463 -15.38 -8.07 1.19
C SER A 463 -16.23 -6.81 1.38
N LYS A 464 -17.34 -6.97 2.10
CA LYS A 464 -18.33 -5.91 2.29
C LYS A 464 -18.90 -5.88 3.69
N VAL A 465 -19.28 -4.70 4.16
CA VAL A 465 -20.09 -4.48 5.34
C VAL A 465 -21.31 -3.66 4.93
N ARG A 466 -22.49 -4.21 5.22
CA ARG A 466 -23.78 -3.61 4.89
C ARG A 466 -24.44 -3.06 6.14
N GLY A 467 -24.92 -1.81 6.10
CA GLY A 467 -25.74 -1.22 7.17
C GLY A 467 -25.02 -1.02 8.50
N ALA A 468 -23.71 -0.74 8.48
CA ALA A 468 -22.94 -0.36 9.66
C ALA A 468 -22.45 1.09 9.57
N SER A 469 -22.58 1.82 10.67
CA SER A 469 -21.97 3.14 10.87
C SER A 469 -20.78 3.01 11.82
N PHE A 470 -19.57 3.30 11.34
CA PHE A 470 -18.35 3.19 12.12
C PHE A 470 -18.03 4.51 12.84
N ASN A 471 -17.94 4.45 14.17
CA ASN A 471 -17.64 5.61 15.01
C ASN A 471 -16.27 5.44 15.68
N LEU A 472 -15.37 6.38 15.40
CA LEU A 472 -13.98 6.39 15.85
C LEU A 472 -13.72 7.57 16.82
N ASN A 473 -14.75 8.14 17.44
CA ASN A 473 -14.62 9.37 18.22
C ASN A 473 -13.73 9.20 19.46
N GLY A 474 -12.75 10.07 19.63
CA GLY A 474 -11.81 10.03 20.75
C GLY A 474 -10.88 8.82 20.69
N ARG A 475 -10.55 8.34 19.48
CA ARG A 475 -9.74 7.13 19.26
C ARG A 475 -8.51 7.44 18.44
N SER A 476 -7.52 6.57 18.55
CA SER A 476 -6.23 6.77 17.90
C SER A 476 -5.64 5.49 17.34
N ASN A 477 -4.73 5.64 16.38
CA ASN A 477 -3.99 4.54 15.76
C ASN A 477 -4.93 3.50 15.11
N ILE A 478 -5.69 3.94 14.09
CA ILE A 478 -6.69 3.11 13.42
C ILE A 478 -6.41 3.03 11.92
N ILE A 479 -6.52 1.82 11.37
CA ILE A 479 -6.46 1.53 9.94
C ILE A 479 -7.79 0.88 9.53
N ILE A 480 -8.44 1.39 8.47
CA ILE A 480 -9.59 0.76 7.83
C ILE A 480 -9.29 0.61 6.34
N ARG A 481 -9.21 -0.62 5.84
CA ARG A 481 -8.73 -0.88 4.47
C ARG A 481 -9.43 -1.99 3.72
N ASN A 482 -9.47 -1.84 2.40
CA ASN A 482 -9.81 -2.92 1.45
C ASN A 482 -11.20 -3.56 1.61
N LEU A 483 -12.23 -2.76 1.94
CA LEU A 483 -13.62 -3.24 2.03
C LEU A 483 -14.63 -2.24 1.46
N GLU A 484 -15.81 -2.72 1.12
CA GLU A 484 -16.96 -1.87 0.78
C GLU A 484 -17.85 -1.65 2.02
N ILE A 485 -18.25 -0.41 2.28
CA ILE A 485 -19.21 -0.02 3.31
C ILE A 485 -20.41 0.60 2.60
N TRP A 486 -21.59 -0.01 2.73
CA TRP A 486 -22.74 0.40 1.93
C TRP A 486 -24.10 0.16 2.61
N ASP A 487 -25.15 0.77 2.03
CA ASP A 487 -26.56 0.63 2.44
C ASP A 487 -26.80 0.96 3.91
N VAL A 488 -26.41 2.17 4.29
CA VAL A 488 -26.73 2.77 5.58
C VAL A 488 -27.89 3.74 5.36
N ASN A 489 -29.12 3.24 5.39
CA ASN A 489 -30.36 4.02 5.20
C ASN A 489 -30.32 5.04 4.02
N PRO A 490 -30.02 4.60 2.78
CA PRO A 490 -29.68 5.49 1.66
C PRO A 490 -30.73 6.55 1.29
N GLY A 491 -32.01 6.35 1.65
CA GLY A 491 -33.11 7.28 1.36
C GLY A 491 -33.51 8.21 2.51
N LEU A 492 -32.74 8.23 3.60
CA LEU A 492 -33.08 8.98 4.80
C LEU A 492 -31.84 9.71 5.32
N ILE A 493 -31.67 10.98 5.00
CA ILE A 493 -30.51 11.80 5.42
C ILE A 493 -30.50 11.98 6.95
N GLU A 494 -29.31 12.07 7.56
CA GLU A 494 -29.05 12.15 9.03
C GLU A 494 -29.40 10.85 9.81
N ALA A 495 -29.53 9.71 9.12
CA ALA A 495 -29.82 8.40 9.72
C ALA A 495 -28.60 7.45 9.75
N GLY A 496 -27.39 7.97 9.59
CA GLY A 496 -26.15 7.24 9.81
C GLY A 496 -25.03 7.65 8.84
N ASP A 497 -23.83 7.76 9.37
CA ASP A 497 -22.62 7.97 8.58
C ASP A 497 -22.02 6.61 8.18
N GLY A 498 -21.13 6.60 7.18
CA GLY A 498 -20.27 5.45 6.88
C GLY A 498 -19.17 5.34 7.93
N ILE A 499 -18.29 6.34 7.96
CA ILE A 499 -17.20 6.45 8.93
C ILE A 499 -17.19 7.87 9.52
N GLY A 500 -17.36 7.98 10.84
CA GLY A 500 -17.26 9.23 11.58
C GLY A 500 -16.11 9.23 12.57
N LEU A 501 -15.33 10.30 12.59
CA LEU A 501 -14.32 10.56 13.61
C LEU A 501 -14.41 12.00 14.12
N ASP A 502 -14.37 12.13 15.45
CA ASP A 502 -14.32 13.39 16.19
C ASP A 502 -13.28 13.31 17.30
N ASN A 503 -12.38 14.28 17.39
CA ASN A 503 -11.29 14.32 18.37
C ASN A 503 -10.39 13.07 18.33
N SER A 504 -10.00 12.65 17.12
CA SER A 504 -9.25 11.42 16.87
C SER A 504 -7.89 11.70 16.24
N THR A 505 -6.95 10.76 16.34
CA THR A 505 -5.60 10.94 15.81
C THR A 505 -5.05 9.70 15.13
N HIS A 506 -4.16 9.86 14.15
CA HIS A 506 -3.49 8.74 13.48
C HIS A 506 -4.47 7.72 12.88
N VAL A 507 -5.33 8.20 11.99
CA VAL A 507 -6.33 7.38 11.29
C VAL A 507 -6.00 7.29 9.81
N TRP A 508 -5.94 6.06 9.28
CA TRP A 508 -5.71 5.80 7.86
C TRP A 508 -6.86 4.99 7.26
N ILE A 509 -7.57 5.59 6.31
CA ILE A 509 -8.68 4.96 5.58
C ILE A 509 -8.25 4.82 4.13
N ASP A 510 -8.10 3.57 3.67
CA ASP A 510 -7.44 3.32 2.39
C ASP A 510 -8.01 2.14 1.59
N HIS A 511 -8.19 2.31 0.27
CA HIS A 511 -8.85 1.30 -0.57
C HIS A 511 -10.23 0.88 -0.07
N VAL A 512 -11.00 1.81 0.49
CA VAL A 512 -12.40 1.59 0.88
C VAL A 512 -13.33 2.09 -0.22
N ARG A 513 -14.44 1.38 -0.45
CA ARG A 513 -15.55 1.90 -1.26
C ARG A 513 -16.71 2.27 -0.34
N LEU A 514 -17.24 3.47 -0.50
CA LEU A 514 -18.42 3.94 0.22
C LEU A 514 -19.49 4.37 -0.78
N GLY A 515 -20.73 3.94 -0.55
CA GLY A 515 -21.88 4.27 -1.40
C GLY A 515 -23.20 3.92 -0.72
N LEU A 516 -24.30 4.54 -1.16
CA LEU A 516 -25.64 4.31 -0.58
C LEU A 516 -25.67 4.51 0.96
N ILE A 517 -25.02 5.56 1.43
CA ILE A 517 -25.01 5.96 2.84
C ILE A 517 -25.90 7.19 3.02
N SER A 518 -26.57 7.23 4.17
CA SER A 518 -27.57 8.22 4.56
C SER A 518 -27.00 9.64 4.65
N ASP A 519 -25.91 9.84 5.37
CA ASP A 519 -25.28 11.16 5.56
C ASP A 519 -23.80 11.10 5.19
N GLY A 520 -22.88 11.43 6.10
CA GLY A 520 -21.44 11.49 5.85
C GLY A 520 -20.90 10.14 5.37
N TYR A 521 -20.27 10.07 4.19
CA TYR A 521 -19.50 8.86 3.85
C TYR A 521 -18.29 8.80 4.79
N ILE A 522 -17.53 9.90 4.85
CA ILE A 522 -16.42 10.06 5.79
C ILE A 522 -16.45 11.47 6.39
N ASP A 523 -16.76 11.57 7.68
CA ASP A 523 -16.75 12.84 8.39
C ASP A 523 -15.62 12.93 9.41
N VAL A 524 -14.82 13.99 9.29
CA VAL A 524 -13.63 14.26 10.12
C VAL A 524 -13.81 15.57 10.88
N ARG A 525 -13.88 15.50 12.20
CA ARG A 525 -14.04 16.65 13.09
C ARG A 525 -12.94 16.67 14.15
N ASN A 526 -12.42 17.85 14.48
CA ASN A 526 -11.44 18.06 15.55
C ASN A 526 -10.25 17.07 15.59
N SER A 527 -9.81 16.55 14.44
CA SER A 527 -8.89 15.41 14.37
C SER A 527 -7.55 15.79 13.73
N GLU A 528 -6.46 15.11 14.10
CA GLU A 528 -5.11 15.34 13.56
C GLU A 528 -4.52 14.03 12.99
N ASN A 529 -3.49 14.12 12.14
CA ASN A 529 -2.82 12.93 11.57
C ASN A 529 -3.78 11.95 10.85
N VAL A 530 -4.65 12.46 9.98
CA VAL A 530 -5.60 11.64 9.22
C VAL A 530 -5.19 11.57 7.74
N THR A 531 -5.25 10.36 7.15
CA THR A 531 -5.06 10.17 5.71
C THR A 531 -6.20 9.36 5.11
N LEU A 532 -6.78 9.86 4.03
CA LEU A 532 -7.74 9.19 3.18
C LEU A 532 -7.08 8.94 1.82
N SER A 533 -6.80 7.69 1.47
CA SER A 533 -6.09 7.36 0.24
C SER A 533 -6.75 6.27 -0.58
N TRP A 534 -6.73 6.40 -1.91
CA TRP A 534 -7.23 5.33 -2.80
C TRP A 534 -8.66 4.88 -2.50
N ASN A 535 -9.52 5.73 -1.92
CA ASN A 535 -10.89 5.37 -1.65
C ASN A 535 -11.79 5.67 -2.85
N HIS A 536 -12.84 4.88 -3.05
CA HIS A 536 -13.87 5.16 -4.04
C HIS A 536 -15.15 5.62 -3.33
N LEU A 537 -15.47 6.90 -3.48
CA LEU A 537 -16.66 7.55 -2.95
C LEU A 537 -17.70 7.58 -4.08
N ASP A 538 -18.54 6.55 -4.13
CA ASP A 538 -19.56 6.35 -5.17
C ASP A 538 -20.86 7.07 -4.79
N GLY A 539 -21.07 8.24 -5.38
CA GLY A 539 -22.19 9.12 -5.08
C GLY A 539 -23.53 8.71 -5.67
N ARG A 540 -23.57 7.67 -6.53
CA ARG A 540 -24.82 7.20 -7.13
C ARG A 540 -25.80 6.77 -6.05
N ASN A 541 -26.86 7.55 -5.87
CA ASN A 541 -27.90 7.26 -4.89
C ASN A 541 -29.27 7.65 -5.44
N PRO A 542 -30.05 6.71 -6.00
CA PRO A 542 -31.35 7.03 -6.60
C PRO A 542 -32.39 7.51 -5.58
N ALA A 543 -32.12 7.39 -4.27
CA ALA A 543 -33.05 7.81 -3.23
C ALA A 543 -32.97 9.30 -2.86
N VAL A 544 -31.96 10.03 -3.35
CA VAL A 544 -31.78 11.48 -3.10
C VAL A 544 -31.97 12.29 -4.39
N CYS A 545 -32.13 13.61 -4.25
CA CYS A 545 -32.34 14.51 -5.39
C CYS A 545 -31.20 14.45 -6.40
N GLY A 546 -31.52 14.42 -7.70
CA GLY A 546 -30.54 14.33 -8.78
C GLY A 546 -29.82 12.98 -8.87
N SER A 547 -30.23 12.01 -8.05
CA SER A 547 -29.63 10.69 -7.92
C SER A 547 -28.13 10.70 -7.56
N GLN A 548 -27.63 11.79 -6.98
CA GLN A 548 -26.24 11.98 -6.57
C GLN A 548 -26.15 12.48 -5.13
N HIS A 549 -25.32 11.82 -4.32
CA HIS A 549 -25.20 12.08 -2.90
C HIS A 549 -24.53 13.41 -2.60
N HIS A 550 -25.09 14.19 -1.66
CA HIS A 550 -24.58 15.52 -1.32
C HIS A 550 -23.67 15.54 -0.08
N TYR A 551 -23.77 14.53 0.78
CA TYR A 551 -23.13 14.54 2.10
C TYR A 551 -21.91 13.63 2.12
N THR A 552 -20.99 13.80 1.17
CA THR A 552 -19.91 12.81 1.00
C THR A 552 -18.86 12.90 2.12
N ALA A 553 -18.25 14.07 2.33
CA ALA A 553 -17.23 14.24 3.35
C ALA A 553 -17.15 15.66 3.94
N LEU A 554 -17.34 15.78 5.24
CA LEU A 554 -17.03 16.99 6.01
C LEU A 554 -15.65 16.88 6.66
N VAL A 555 -14.85 17.94 6.56
CA VAL A 555 -13.62 18.11 7.34
C VAL A 555 -13.72 19.44 8.09
N SER A 556 -13.81 19.36 9.42
CA SER A 556 -13.94 20.51 10.30
C SER A 556 -12.88 20.53 11.37
N GLU A 557 -12.20 21.66 11.53
CA GLU A 557 -11.17 21.88 12.54
C GLU A 557 -10.11 20.74 12.61
N SER A 558 -9.69 20.21 11.44
CA SER A 558 -8.90 18.96 11.35
C SER A 558 -7.71 19.01 10.38
N GLN A 559 -6.70 18.16 10.59
CA GLN A 559 -5.57 17.97 9.67
C GLN A 559 -5.71 16.66 8.89
N VAL A 560 -5.86 16.76 7.57
CA VAL A 560 -6.18 15.63 6.68
C VAL A 560 -5.35 15.63 5.40
N THR A 561 -4.95 14.44 4.97
CA THR A 561 -4.46 14.18 3.62
C THR A 561 -5.55 13.46 2.84
N LEU A 562 -5.82 13.90 1.61
CA LEU A 562 -6.67 13.19 0.67
C LEU A 562 -5.89 12.97 -0.62
N HIS A 563 -5.59 11.72 -0.97
CA HIS A 563 -4.96 11.46 -2.26
C HIS A 563 -5.43 10.21 -2.98
N HIS A 564 -5.39 10.25 -4.32
CA HIS A 564 -5.82 9.15 -5.17
C HIS A 564 -7.24 8.65 -4.88
N ASN A 565 -8.08 9.47 -4.24
CA ASN A 565 -9.47 9.14 -4.04
C ASN A 565 -10.26 9.42 -5.31
N TYR A 566 -11.23 8.55 -5.57
CA TYR A 566 -12.16 8.69 -6.67
C TYR A 566 -13.51 9.18 -6.16
N TRP A 567 -13.88 10.40 -6.53
CA TRP A 567 -15.17 11.01 -6.24
C TRP A 567 -16.05 10.89 -7.48
N ASP A 568 -16.89 9.87 -7.54
CA ASP A 568 -17.62 9.46 -8.74
C ASP A 568 -19.11 9.75 -8.58
N GLU A 569 -19.66 10.63 -9.43
CA GLU A 569 -21.11 10.94 -9.48
C GLU A 569 -21.68 11.40 -8.12
N VAL A 570 -20.93 12.27 -7.43
CA VAL A 570 -21.30 12.93 -6.17
C VAL A 570 -21.80 14.34 -6.41
N SER A 571 -22.64 14.89 -5.53
CA SER A 571 -23.17 16.25 -5.68
C SER A 571 -22.33 17.30 -4.97
N GLY A 572 -22.06 17.13 -3.67
CA GLY A 572 -21.44 18.15 -2.82
C GLY A 572 -20.65 17.55 -1.66
N ARG A 573 -19.96 18.41 -0.92
CA ARG A 573 -19.06 18.06 0.20
C ARG A 573 -17.99 17.04 -0.21
N ASN A 574 -17.20 17.33 -1.24
CA ASN A 574 -16.23 16.37 -1.80
C ASN A 574 -14.74 16.78 -1.70
N PRO A 575 -14.19 17.24 -0.56
CA PRO A 575 -14.81 17.47 0.73
C PRO A 575 -15.34 18.90 0.90
N LYS A 576 -16.15 19.12 1.96
CA LYS A 576 -16.36 20.45 2.54
C LYS A 576 -15.36 20.66 3.67
N LEU A 577 -14.56 21.71 3.57
CA LEU A 577 -13.53 22.10 4.54
C LEU A 577 -14.02 23.31 5.33
N THR A 578 -13.96 23.27 6.65
CA THR A 578 -14.36 24.43 7.47
C THR A 578 -13.57 24.56 8.76
N GLY A 579 -13.46 25.78 9.28
CA GLY A 579 -12.83 26.05 10.56
C GLY A 579 -11.35 26.37 10.46
N SER A 580 -10.87 27.20 11.38
CA SER A 580 -9.57 27.87 11.26
C SER A 580 -8.37 26.95 11.50
N ARG A 581 -8.59 25.83 12.21
CA ARG A 581 -7.58 24.77 12.38
C ARG A 581 -7.57 23.76 11.24
N THR A 582 -8.48 23.86 10.27
CA THR A 582 -8.49 22.91 9.15
C THR A 582 -7.27 23.09 8.25
N ARG A 583 -6.59 21.98 7.98
CA ARG A 583 -5.40 21.85 7.14
C ARG A 583 -5.60 20.63 6.23
N ALA A 584 -5.94 20.84 4.97
CA ALA A 584 -6.22 19.75 4.02
C ALA A 584 -5.22 19.73 2.86
N HIS A 585 -4.49 18.64 2.71
CA HIS A 585 -3.63 18.42 1.53
C HIS A 585 -4.33 17.46 0.57
N LEU A 586 -4.75 17.96 -0.59
CA LEU A 586 -5.49 17.23 -1.61
C LEU A 586 -4.65 17.06 -2.87
N PHE A 587 -4.15 15.86 -3.13
CA PHE A 587 -3.33 15.61 -4.31
C PHE A 587 -3.65 14.32 -5.06
N ASN A 588 -3.45 14.31 -6.38
CA ASN A 588 -3.68 13.13 -7.24
C ASN A 588 -5.09 12.53 -7.15
N ASN A 589 -6.11 13.27 -6.73
CA ASN A 589 -7.50 12.80 -6.66
C ASN A 589 -8.21 12.99 -8.00
N TYR A 590 -9.28 12.22 -8.19
CA TYR A 590 -10.14 12.32 -9.37
C TYR A 590 -11.57 12.66 -8.98
N TRP A 591 -12.06 13.83 -9.42
CA TRP A 591 -13.47 14.21 -9.35
C TRP A 591 -14.13 14.04 -10.71
N ARG A 592 -15.22 13.28 -10.75
CA ARG A 592 -15.97 13.01 -11.96
C ARG A 592 -17.46 13.25 -11.78
N ASN A 593 -18.06 13.98 -12.72
CA ASN A 593 -19.49 14.22 -12.82
C ASN A 593 -20.10 14.85 -11.55
N VAL A 594 -19.42 15.84 -10.97
CA VAL A 594 -19.90 16.49 -9.74
C VAL A 594 -20.95 17.57 -10.03
N THR A 595 -22.17 17.43 -9.51
CA THR A 595 -23.27 18.34 -9.89
C THR A 595 -23.25 19.70 -9.20
N TYR A 596 -22.80 19.80 -7.94
CA TYR A 596 -22.89 21.04 -7.16
C TYR A 596 -21.52 21.67 -6.82
N PHE A 597 -20.66 20.99 -6.05
CA PHE A 597 -19.27 21.43 -5.87
C PHE A 597 -18.32 20.27 -5.57
N SER A 598 -17.09 20.39 -6.07
CA SER A 598 -16.03 19.41 -5.78
C SER A 598 -15.45 19.71 -4.40
N ILE A 599 -14.70 20.79 -4.27
CA ILE A 599 -14.11 21.21 -3.00
C ILE A 599 -14.77 22.51 -2.55
N SER A 600 -15.24 22.58 -1.31
CA SER A 600 -15.55 23.87 -0.68
C SER A 600 -14.68 24.12 0.54
N ALA A 601 -14.33 25.38 0.79
CA ALA A 601 -13.55 25.78 1.94
C ALA A 601 -14.10 27.07 2.57
N SER A 602 -14.19 27.11 3.90
CA SER A 602 -14.72 28.25 4.66
C SER A 602 -14.03 28.44 6.02
N GLY A 603 -14.25 29.60 6.64
CA GLY A 603 -13.98 29.80 8.07
C GLY A 603 -12.51 29.68 8.48
N GLY A 604 -11.59 30.11 7.63
CA GLY A 604 -10.15 30.09 7.85
C GLY A 604 -9.47 28.78 7.49
N ALA A 605 -10.20 27.81 6.92
CA ALA A 605 -9.63 26.55 6.46
C ALA A 605 -8.49 26.79 5.46
N GLN A 606 -7.47 25.94 5.51
CA GLN A 606 -6.35 25.97 4.58
C GLN A 606 -6.33 24.69 3.75
N ALA A 607 -6.30 24.84 2.43
CA ALA A 607 -6.27 23.73 1.49
C ALA A 607 -5.11 23.88 0.50
N ARG A 608 -4.37 22.81 0.26
CA ARG A 608 -3.38 22.71 -0.82
C ARG A 608 -3.88 21.69 -1.84
N VAL A 609 -4.08 22.11 -3.09
CA VAL A 609 -4.75 21.33 -4.14
C VAL A 609 -3.83 21.19 -5.34
N GLU A 610 -3.21 20.02 -5.54
CA GLU A 610 -2.18 19.81 -6.57
C GLU A 610 -2.25 18.42 -7.25
N GLY A 611 -1.96 18.34 -8.55
CA GLY A 611 -1.95 17.07 -9.29
C GLY A 611 -3.31 16.42 -9.49
N ASN A 612 -4.42 17.12 -9.27
CA ASN A 612 -5.75 16.53 -9.33
C ASN A 612 -6.38 16.64 -10.73
N PHE A 613 -7.40 15.81 -10.98
CA PHE A 613 -8.18 15.83 -12.20
C PHE A 613 -9.66 16.07 -11.90
N PHE A 614 -10.26 17.03 -12.62
CA PHE A 614 -11.67 17.38 -12.51
C PHE A 614 -12.34 17.18 -13.88
N GLU A 615 -13.18 16.14 -13.99
CA GLU A 615 -13.97 15.82 -15.18
C GLU A 615 -15.43 16.18 -14.96
N ASN A 616 -15.99 17.05 -15.81
CA ASN A 616 -17.43 17.37 -15.81
C ASN A 616 -18.00 17.74 -14.43
N SER A 617 -17.20 18.46 -13.64
CA SER A 617 -17.44 18.73 -12.24
C SER A 617 -17.63 20.23 -11.99
N SER A 618 -18.73 20.57 -11.32
CA SER A 618 -19.04 21.92 -10.86
C SER A 618 -18.09 22.38 -9.77
N ARG A 619 -17.81 23.68 -9.76
CA ARG A 619 -17.04 24.36 -8.71
C ARG A 619 -15.84 23.52 -8.19
N PRO A 620 -14.80 23.30 -9.03
CA PRO A 620 -13.63 22.54 -8.62
C PRO A 620 -13.07 22.99 -7.26
N HIS A 621 -12.87 24.30 -7.06
CA HIS A 621 -12.50 24.89 -5.77
C HIS A 621 -13.38 26.10 -5.48
N TRP A 622 -14.17 26.02 -4.41
CA TRP A 622 -15.08 27.07 -3.98
C TRP A 622 -14.69 27.63 -2.61
N ASN A 623 -14.15 28.84 -2.59
CA ASN A 623 -13.84 29.57 -1.37
C ASN A 623 -15.10 30.32 -0.89
N GLU A 624 -15.85 29.69 0.02
CA GLU A 624 -17.11 30.23 0.51
C GLU A 624 -16.87 31.57 1.23
N ASN A 625 -17.51 32.63 0.72
CA ASN A 625 -17.40 34.01 1.21
C ASN A 625 -15.96 34.52 1.32
N PHE A 626 -15.02 33.99 0.52
CA PHE A 626 -13.62 34.41 0.55
C PHE A 626 -13.01 34.29 1.97
N SER A 627 -13.44 33.28 2.72
CA SER A 627 -13.10 33.13 4.13
C SER A 627 -12.04 32.07 4.40
N ALA A 628 -11.54 31.38 3.38
CA ALA A 628 -10.51 30.34 3.47
C ALA A 628 -9.26 30.68 2.63
N PHE A 629 -8.20 29.89 2.80
CA PHE A 629 -6.97 29.96 2.01
C PHE A 629 -6.82 28.69 1.17
N ILE A 630 -6.73 28.84 -0.14
CA ILE A 630 -6.59 27.71 -1.08
C ILE A 630 -5.34 27.94 -1.91
N GLU A 631 -4.31 27.13 -1.70
CA GLU A 631 -3.15 27.09 -2.58
C GLU A 631 -3.39 26.05 -3.68
N ALA A 632 -3.47 26.48 -4.94
CA ALA A 632 -3.56 25.60 -6.09
C ALA A 632 -2.46 25.98 -7.09
N PRO A 633 -1.31 25.26 -7.11
CA PRO A 633 -0.19 25.60 -7.97
C PRO A 633 -0.57 25.63 -9.44
N GLN A 634 -0.02 26.59 -10.19
CA GLN A 634 -0.33 26.77 -11.60
C GLN A 634 0.01 25.51 -12.40
N ASN A 635 -0.88 25.12 -13.33
CA ASN A 635 -0.74 23.95 -14.19
C ASN A 635 -0.60 22.61 -13.45
N SER A 636 -0.90 22.56 -12.16
CA SER A 636 -0.81 21.33 -11.37
C SER A 636 -2.06 20.47 -11.50
N ASN A 637 -3.23 21.08 -11.62
CA ASN A 637 -4.51 20.39 -11.75
C ASN A 637 -5.03 20.46 -13.20
N ILE A 638 -5.75 19.44 -13.66
CA ILE A 638 -6.42 19.40 -14.97
C ILE A 638 -7.93 19.52 -14.79
N TYR A 639 -8.55 20.32 -15.65
CA TYR A 639 -10.00 20.53 -15.70
C TYR A 639 -10.49 20.27 -17.12
N VAL A 640 -11.48 19.40 -17.28
CA VAL A 640 -12.06 19.06 -18.59
C VAL A 640 -13.58 19.13 -18.56
N LEU A 641 -14.19 19.26 -19.75
CA LEU A 641 -15.64 19.41 -19.92
C LEU A 641 -16.15 20.62 -19.11
N ARG A 642 -17.28 20.48 -18.39
CA ARG A 642 -17.83 21.55 -17.55
C ARG A 642 -16.81 22.18 -16.60
N SER A 643 -15.87 21.41 -16.06
CA SER A 643 -14.84 21.94 -15.16
C SER A 643 -13.89 22.93 -15.84
N ALA A 644 -13.65 22.76 -17.15
CA ALA A 644 -12.83 23.69 -17.92
C ALA A 644 -13.55 25.05 -18.09
N GLU A 645 -14.88 25.01 -18.24
CA GLU A 645 -15.74 26.17 -18.48
C GLU A 645 -15.98 27.02 -17.22
N GLU A 646 -15.74 26.47 -16.03
CA GLU A 646 -15.86 27.20 -14.75
C GLU A 646 -14.88 28.37 -14.69
N LYS A 647 -15.41 29.59 -14.54
CA LYS A 647 -14.61 30.84 -14.52
C LYS A 647 -14.40 31.42 -13.12
N GLN A 648 -15.29 31.11 -12.18
CA GLN A 648 -15.32 31.74 -10.86
C GLN A 648 -14.83 30.80 -9.75
N ASN A 649 -15.06 29.50 -9.88
CA ASN A 649 -14.87 28.53 -8.79
C ASN A 649 -13.68 27.61 -9.07
N LYS A 650 -12.55 28.23 -9.42
CA LYS A 650 -11.21 27.63 -9.49
C LYS A 650 -10.28 28.45 -8.61
N ASP A 651 -10.73 28.71 -7.39
CA ASP A 651 -10.09 29.63 -6.47
C ASP A 651 -8.68 29.17 -6.11
N ALA A 652 -7.75 30.13 -6.09
CA ALA A 652 -6.37 29.96 -5.69
C ALA A 652 -5.94 31.25 -4.96
N TRP A 653 -6.05 31.25 -3.64
CA TRP A 653 -5.75 32.41 -2.82
C TRP A 653 -4.87 32.06 -1.61
N GLY A 654 -3.65 32.61 -1.64
CA GLY A 654 -2.67 32.48 -0.57
C GLY A 654 -1.81 31.23 -0.69
N SER A 655 -0.66 31.28 -0.05
CA SER A 655 0.17 30.10 0.21
C SER A 655 -0.21 29.52 1.57
N VAL A 656 -0.23 28.20 1.69
CA VAL A 656 -0.56 27.50 2.93
C VAL A 656 0.61 26.62 3.37
N PHE A 657 0.56 26.14 4.61
CA PHE A 657 1.50 25.15 5.15
C PHE A 657 2.97 25.60 5.22
N ALA A 658 3.26 26.90 5.13
CA ALA A 658 4.62 27.43 5.35
C ALA A 658 5.14 27.16 6.77
N ASP A 659 4.24 26.95 7.72
CA ASP A 659 4.48 26.60 9.12
C ASP A 659 4.59 25.08 9.35
N LEU A 660 4.33 24.25 8.33
CA LEU A 660 4.29 22.80 8.44
C LEU A 660 5.45 22.15 7.70
N LYS A 661 6.12 21.20 8.37
CA LYS A 661 7.01 20.27 7.68
C LYS A 661 6.16 19.21 6.98
N MET A 662 6.02 19.34 5.67
CA MET A 662 5.29 18.37 4.87
C MET A 662 6.01 17.01 4.87
N TYR A 663 5.22 15.93 4.89
CA TYR A 663 5.70 14.57 4.67
C TYR A 663 6.25 14.40 3.26
N ALA A 664 6.94 13.29 2.99
CA ALA A 664 7.34 12.95 1.63
C ALA A 664 6.11 12.50 0.84
N TYR A 665 5.87 13.13 -0.31
CA TYR A 665 4.81 12.75 -1.25
C TYR A 665 5.26 13.00 -2.69
N LYS A 666 4.51 12.44 -3.63
CA LYS A 666 4.74 12.62 -5.05
C LYS A 666 3.45 13.07 -5.72
N VAL A 667 3.51 14.24 -6.33
CA VAL A 667 2.48 14.69 -7.26
C VAL A 667 2.70 13.95 -8.57
N ASP A 668 1.70 13.20 -9.00
CA ASP A 668 1.76 12.49 -10.28
C ASP A 668 1.41 13.43 -11.42
N ASP A 669 1.75 13.00 -12.64
CA ASP A 669 1.24 13.64 -13.84
C ASP A 669 -0.30 13.56 -13.84
N ALA A 670 -0.94 14.72 -13.65
CA ALA A 670 -2.38 14.87 -13.55
C ALA A 670 -3.12 14.21 -14.73
N SER A 671 -2.52 14.15 -15.93
CA SER A 671 -3.15 13.54 -17.11
C SER A 671 -3.36 12.02 -16.98
N ARG A 672 -2.59 11.36 -16.11
CA ARG A 672 -2.67 9.91 -15.86
C ARG A 672 -3.62 9.57 -14.72
N ILE A 673 -4.10 10.56 -13.97
CA ILE A 673 -4.94 10.37 -12.79
C ILE A 673 -6.25 9.65 -13.10
N PRO A 674 -7.01 9.96 -14.18
CA PRO A 674 -8.24 9.23 -14.48
C PRO A 674 -8.00 7.72 -14.64
N THR A 675 -6.95 7.33 -15.36
CA THR A 675 -6.62 5.90 -15.53
C THR A 675 -6.15 5.27 -14.22
N ALA A 676 -5.21 5.90 -13.53
CA ALA A 676 -4.62 5.36 -12.31
C ALA A 676 -5.67 5.22 -11.19
N VAL A 677 -6.47 6.26 -10.96
CA VAL A 677 -7.45 6.31 -9.86
C VAL A 677 -8.67 5.43 -10.17
N SER A 678 -9.23 5.46 -11.40
CA SER A 678 -10.37 4.59 -11.72
C SER A 678 -10.04 3.10 -11.68
N GLN A 679 -8.78 2.70 -11.90
CA GLN A 679 -8.33 1.31 -11.79
C GLN A 679 -7.86 0.93 -10.38
N GLY A 680 -7.38 1.91 -9.62
CA GLY A 680 -6.67 1.66 -8.36
C GLY A 680 -7.47 1.96 -7.09
N ALA A 681 -8.50 2.80 -7.15
CA ALA A 681 -9.26 3.22 -5.98
C ALA A 681 -10.42 2.27 -5.63
N GLY A 682 -10.68 2.13 -4.34
CA GLY A 682 -11.62 1.16 -3.75
C GLY A 682 -10.95 -0.19 -3.43
N PRO A 683 -11.74 -1.19 -2.98
CA PRO A 683 -11.22 -2.49 -2.59
C PRO A 683 -10.57 -3.26 -3.74
N ARG A 684 -9.55 -4.07 -3.43
CA ARG A 684 -8.72 -4.87 -4.32
C ARG A 684 -8.83 -6.37 -4.04
#